data_AF-A0A918AXA8-F1
#
_entry.id   AF-A0A918AXA8-F1
#
_cell.length_a   1.000
_cell.length_b   1.000
_cell.length_c   1.000
_cell.angle_alpha   90.00
_cell.angle_beta   90.00
_cell.angle_gamma   90.00
#
_symmetry.space_group_name_H-M   'P 1'
#
loop_
_entity.id
_entity.type
_entity.pdbx_description
1 polymer ?
#
loop_
_entity_poly.entity_id
_entity_poly.type
_entity_poly.pdbx_seq_one_letter_code
_entity_poly.pdbx_strand_id
1 'polypeptide(L)'
;MSFLPPSLHKAMAAPMPHGGLRAIEHVIVLMQENRSFDHYFGTLKGVRGFGDRTPLRLPSGTDVFAQPRPAGGAVLPFSARRAAVDAGRPESDIQYLGALAHGFHDANQARANGWWNDWVAAKTQSTMAFYDRRDIPLQYELADRFTLCDAYFCSVHGSTNPNRNYLWTGTTGYEPDGVERAVTNAAYDHDHAGYTWTTYPERLEAAGVSWQIYQEWDNFTDNAVEYFRPWKEIGRKILSKVSGSYSTTEQFYDSLLRKGPEQRGAELAEFQRGVDALTEAERRLFLRGAHRSEPDTLVRRIRSDIDRGTLPRVSWVVPTAALSEHPGTSTPVGSAHLVYDLLDALASDPDTWSKTVLFINFDENDGYFDHVPAPVAPRPASGNDDDWFDGRPVGPGPRVPMTIVSPWTVGGFVSSQAFDHTSVIRFLERWTGVREPNISAWRRSVFGDLTSAFDFHRRHRPPEVEQPGPIPAPVGRWKPVPPKNQTPPEQEPGTRRTRPSPYRLSLRSDVTRTGVRLRLGNDGSTGAWFTAYPGDGTAPHTWTVPAREDADHTVAYDGSGYDLQVHAPGWSVWELRGAGAGAEAHLAEQPAAGRVRIVCSNPSATTRRLLVGESVHSRGHGDRVHTVTLRSGASHTVRLRPADHGWYDIVVVDRDDPAFLRRMTGRLAHDRPGVTDPATGTPPALAATVGLPEPLPSLGTPFVQGSPTDVVVTLHNRSHGRLDDLSTALIAPSGWAVERTGPSPRTLAAGDTADLRFTVTPSGDATAGRLAVTAHARGDGLLRLADTRVRTEVAPALTVTLTGPASSPGTDGAVLSPGRPATVEATVTHAGGTPLTGLTVTPVLPEGWKATARGTVPTSVPARSDVTLAWDVVAPLTAARAFATLRAVVTAKWGAGTTEASASLPVRTGPVMTGHLLAEDFESVAPALGPAADLDRPGLLGWTRTVPGGWTVTNAPGMPQGTRELQGWTLVSKQFWFPAGQNRSHFTRGLGVVAVADPDDWDDTGGPSGRGRFDSTLTSPAVDIPPGTSTLHLGFDSHYRQESPQEAEVTVEFDSGDKVRLLHYGGAASGDTGQDRDQENRLVRLSCPVPAGAGSAKVSFRLFNAGNNWYWAIDHVRLGTAPITDA
;
A
#
# COMPACT_ATOMS: atom_id res chain seq x y z
N MET A 1 -27.28 -30.23 -10.32
CA MET A 1 -26.30 -30.52 -11.37
C MET A 1 -24.99 -29.89 -10.94
N SER A 2 -23.95 -30.71 -10.86
CA SER A 2 -22.59 -30.31 -10.48
C SER A 2 -21.87 -29.72 -11.69
N PHE A 3 -20.79 -28.96 -11.45
CA PHE A 3 -19.90 -28.45 -12.50
C PHE A 3 -18.70 -29.33 -12.79
N LEU A 4 -18.47 -30.38 -12.02
CA LEU A 4 -17.49 -31.38 -12.39
C LEU A 4 -18.01 -32.23 -13.55
N PRO A 5 -17.12 -32.67 -14.47
CA PRO A 5 -17.51 -33.56 -15.55
C PRO A 5 -18.24 -34.82 -15.05
N PRO A 6 -19.26 -35.32 -15.78
CA PRO A 6 -19.94 -36.58 -15.42
C PRO A 6 -18.98 -37.77 -15.31
N SER A 7 -17.93 -37.80 -16.15
CA SER A 7 -16.84 -38.78 -16.10
C SER A 7 -16.13 -38.78 -14.75
N LEU A 8 -15.82 -37.60 -14.20
CA LEU A 8 -15.18 -37.45 -12.89
C LEU A 8 -16.09 -37.92 -11.75
N HIS A 9 -17.39 -37.64 -11.78
CA HIS A 9 -18.33 -38.20 -10.78
C HIS A 9 -18.33 -39.71 -10.78
N LYS A 10 -18.37 -40.32 -11.97
CA LYS A 10 -18.31 -41.77 -12.13
C LYS A 10 -16.99 -42.33 -11.59
N ALA A 11 -15.87 -41.67 -11.91
CA ALA A 11 -14.54 -42.09 -11.50
C ALA A 11 -14.33 -41.95 -9.97
N MET A 12 -14.83 -40.88 -9.34
CA MET A 12 -14.81 -40.69 -7.88
C MET A 12 -15.70 -41.71 -7.13
N ALA A 13 -16.72 -42.26 -7.79
CA ALA A 13 -17.56 -43.31 -7.23
C ALA A 13 -16.88 -44.68 -7.20
N ALA A 14 -15.83 -44.89 -8.00
CA ALA A 14 -15.05 -46.13 -8.03
C ALA A 14 -14.22 -46.33 -6.75
N PRO A 15 -13.77 -47.56 -6.44
CA PRO A 15 -12.86 -47.81 -5.33
C PRO A 15 -11.53 -47.07 -5.51
N MET A 16 -11.03 -46.46 -4.43
CA MET A 16 -9.72 -45.79 -4.41
C MET A 16 -8.59 -46.83 -4.36
N PRO A 17 -7.55 -46.73 -5.20
CA PRO A 17 -6.44 -47.69 -5.19
C PRO A 17 -5.51 -47.55 -3.98
N HIS A 18 -5.11 -48.67 -3.38
CA HIS A 18 -4.16 -48.69 -2.27
C HIS A 18 -2.70 -48.84 -2.77
N GLY A 19 -1.73 -48.35 -1.98
CA GLY A 19 -0.31 -48.57 -2.29
C GLY A 19 0.65 -47.42 -1.92
N GLY A 20 0.14 -46.32 -1.35
CA GLY A 20 0.97 -45.14 -1.07
C GLY A 20 1.41 -44.45 -2.36
N LEU A 21 2.53 -43.73 -2.30
CA LEU A 21 3.11 -43.04 -3.47
C LEU A 21 3.41 -43.98 -4.66
N ARG A 22 3.61 -45.28 -4.42
CA ARG A 22 3.87 -46.26 -5.48
C ARG A 22 2.64 -46.58 -6.33
N ALA A 23 1.44 -46.23 -5.86
CA ALA A 23 0.21 -46.38 -6.64
C ALA A 23 0.03 -45.28 -7.70
N ILE A 24 0.86 -44.23 -7.67
CA ILE A 24 0.86 -43.15 -8.65
C ILE A 24 1.72 -43.57 -9.85
N GLU A 25 1.13 -43.52 -11.04
CA GLU A 25 1.84 -43.70 -12.32
C GLU A 25 2.02 -42.37 -13.06
N HIS A 26 1.10 -41.42 -12.88
CA HIS A 26 1.12 -40.12 -13.56
C HIS A 26 0.94 -38.95 -12.60
N VAL A 27 1.78 -37.93 -12.73
CA VAL A 27 1.64 -36.62 -12.08
C VAL A 27 1.52 -35.55 -13.16
N ILE A 28 0.42 -34.81 -13.12
CA ILE A 28 0.11 -33.73 -14.05
C ILE A 28 0.13 -32.42 -13.27
N VAL A 29 0.83 -31.41 -13.80
CA VAL A 29 0.95 -30.08 -13.20
C VAL A 29 0.35 -29.05 -14.16
N LEU A 30 -0.69 -28.37 -13.70
CA LEU A 30 -1.29 -27.20 -14.36
C LEU A 30 -1.06 -25.99 -13.45
N MET A 31 -0.17 -25.09 -13.89
CA MET A 31 0.05 -23.80 -13.24
C MET A 31 -0.67 -22.72 -14.04
N GLN A 32 -1.52 -21.96 -13.35
CA GLN A 32 -2.33 -20.86 -13.88
C GLN A 32 -1.79 -19.50 -13.42
N GLU A 33 -2.36 -18.44 -13.97
CA GLU A 33 -2.04 -17.03 -13.75
C GLU A 33 -3.27 -16.28 -13.18
N ASN A 34 -3.08 -15.09 -12.65
CA ASN A 34 -2.50 -15.04 -11.32
C ASN A 34 -3.55 -14.64 -10.28
N ARG A 35 -3.62 -15.36 -9.15
CA ARG A 35 -4.69 -15.18 -8.14
C ARG A 35 -4.14 -15.40 -6.74
N SER A 36 -4.44 -14.48 -5.82
CA SER A 36 -4.20 -14.72 -4.40
C SER A 36 -5.21 -15.73 -3.82
N PHE A 37 -4.84 -16.39 -2.73
CA PHE A 37 -5.73 -17.31 -2.04
C PHE A 37 -6.98 -16.60 -1.52
N ASP A 38 -6.86 -15.47 -0.83
CA ASP A 38 -8.04 -14.74 -0.32
C ASP A 38 -8.94 -14.17 -1.41
N HIS A 39 -8.37 -13.76 -2.57
CA HIS A 39 -9.16 -13.31 -3.71
C HIS A 39 -10.07 -14.41 -4.24
N TYR A 40 -9.65 -15.68 -4.17
CA TYR A 40 -10.44 -16.83 -4.61
C TYR A 40 -11.30 -17.40 -3.47
N PHE A 41 -10.67 -17.73 -2.35
CA PHE A 41 -11.24 -18.59 -1.32
C PHE A 41 -11.33 -17.90 0.04
N GLY A 42 -11.11 -16.59 0.12
CA GLY A 42 -11.24 -15.84 1.38
C GLY A 42 -12.64 -16.00 2.01
N THR A 43 -13.69 -16.17 1.19
CA THR A 43 -15.06 -16.41 1.68
C THR A 43 -15.42 -17.89 1.86
N LEU A 44 -14.58 -18.84 1.42
CA LEU A 44 -14.89 -20.27 1.49
C LEU A 44 -14.91 -20.77 2.93
N LYS A 45 -15.91 -21.58 3.33
CA LYS A 45 -15.99 -22.09 4.72
C LYS A 45 -14.79 -22.95 5.09
N GLY A 46 -14.36 -22.85 6.36
CA GLY A 46 -13.34 -23.72 6.92
C GLY A 46 -11.97 -23.64 6.25
N VAL A 47 -11.58 -22.47 5.74
CA VAL A 47 -10.18 -22.14 5.38
C VAL A 47 -9.73 -20.95 6.22
N ARG A 48 -8.41 -20.70 6.27
CA ARG A 48 -7.88 -19.45 6.81
C ARG A 48 -8.14 -18.31 5.83
N GLY A 49 -9.32 -17.71 5.92
CA GLY A 49 -9.80 -16.63 5.05
C GLY A 49 -10.29 -15.42 5.83
N PHE A 50 -11.33 -14.74 5.33
CA PHE A 50 -11.84 -13.49 5.88
C PHE A 50 -12.46 -13.58 7.29
N GLY A 51 -12.79 -14.78 7.74
CA GLY A 51 -13.24 -15.08 9.09
C GLY A 51 -12.10 -15.52 10.04
N ASP A 52 -10.82 -15.37 9.66
CA ASP A 52 -9.70 -15.55 10.60
C ASP A 52 -9.93 -14.64 11.82
N ARG A 53 -9.89 -15.24 13.01
CA ARG A 53 -10.11 -14.56 14.29
C ARG A 53 -8.82 -13.95 14.85
N THR A 54 -7.70 -14.32 14.28
CA THR A 54 -6.35 -13.92 14.67
C THR A 54 -5.58 -13.34 13.47
N PRO A 55 -6.19 -12.42 12.68
CA PRO A 55 -5.46 -11.76 11.61
C PRO A 55 -4.33 -10.92 12.22
N LEU A 56 -3.32 -10.62 11.42
CA LEU A 56 -2.21 -9.78 11.87
C LEU A 56 -2.74 -8.42 12.36
N ARG A 57 -2.49 -8.07 13.62
CA ARG A 57 -2.77 -6.73 14.13
C ARG A 57 -1.74 -5.74 13.61
N LEU A 58 -2.18 -4.59 13.13
CA LEU A 58 -1.31 -3.54 12.64
C LEU A 58 -0.97 -2.52 13.75
N PRO A 59 0.12 -1.75 13.60
CA PRO A 59 0.49 -0.69 14.55
C PRO A 59 -0.53 0.45 14.64
N SER A 60 -1.42 0.58 13.66
CA SER A 60 -2.57 1.50 13.68
C SER A 60 -3.59 1.15 14.76
N GLY A 61 -3.63 -0.11 15.21
CA GLY A 61 -4.67 -0.67 16.09
C GLY A 61 -5.79 -1.42 15.35
N THR A 62 -5.81 -1.34 14.01
CA THR A 62 -6.68 -2.18 13.16
C THR A 62 -5.99 -3.52 12.86
N ASP A 63 -6.69 -4.44 12.19
CA ASP A 63 -6.08 -5.63 11.61
C ASP A 63 -5.65 -5.40 10.15
N VAL A 64 -4.95 -6.39 9.60
CA VAL A 64 -4.39 -6.40 8.24
C VAL A 64 -5.46 -6.34 7.14
N PHE A 65 -6.73 -6.62 7.42
CA PHE A 65 -7.77 -6.44 6.41
C PHE A 65 -8.04 -4.95 6.13
N ALA A 66 -7.78 -4.07 7.10
CA ALA A 66 -7.88 -2.63 6.93
C ALA A 66 -6.58 -2.02 6.38
N GLN A 67 -6.38 -2.14 5.06
CA GLN A 67 -5.18 -1.62 4.39
C GLN A 67 -5.22 -0.09 4.28
N PRO A 68 -4.20 0.64 4.76
CA PRO A 68 -4.20 2.11 4.77
C PRO A 68 -4.18 2.71 3.36
N ARG A 69 -4.72 3.93 3.22
CA ARG A 69 -4.65 4.72 1.98
C ARG A 69 -3.68 5.89 2.15
N PRO A 70 -2.96 6.32 1.09
CA PRO A 70 -2.11 7.52 1.15
C PRO A 70 -2.85 8.79 1.58
N ALA A 71 -4.12 8.95 1.17
CA ALA A 71 -4.96 10.10 1.50
C ALA A 71 -5.70 9.98 2.85
N GLY A 72 -5.38 8.97 3.67
CA GLY A 72 -6.06 8.69 4.93
C GLY A 72 -7.23 7.69 4.82
N GLY A 73 -7.55 7.05 5.95
CA GLY A 73 -8.52 5.95 6.01
C GLY A 73 -7.93 4.60 5.56
N ALA A 74 -8.80 3.60 5.43
CA ALA A 74 -8.42 2.23 5.04
C ALA A 74 -9.35 1.65 3.97
N VAL A 75 -8.88 0.67 3.20
CA VAL A 75 -9.68 -0.15 2.28
C VAL A 75 -9.80 -1.54 2.87
N LEU A 76 -11.03 -2.02 3.02
CA LEU A 76 -11.35 -3.40 3.41
C LEU A 76 -11.45 -4.28 2.15
N PRO A 77 -11.28 -5.61 2.26
CA PRO A 77 -11.61 -6.49 1.16
C PRO A 77 -13.07 -6.31 0.73
N PHE A 78 -13.33 -6.31 -0.57
CA PHE A 78 -14.67 -6.06 -1.11
C PHE A 78 -15.02 -6.97 -2.28
N SER A 79 -16.30 -7.34 -2.38
CA SER A 79 -16.80 -8.23 -3.44
C SER A 79 -16.67 -7.56 -4.81
N ALA A 80 -16.03 -8.24 -5.76
CA ALA A 80 -15.94 -7.80 -7.15
C ALA A 80 -17.34 -7.67 -7.79
N ARG A 81 -18.26 -8.60 -7.48
CA ARG A 81 -19.67 -8.55 -7.90
C ARG A 81 -20.37 -7.31 -7.37
N ARG A 82 -20.24 -7.01 -6.08
CA ARG A 82 -20.86 -5.81 -5.50
C ARG A 82 -20.30 -4.53 -6.15
N ALA A 83 -18.99 -4.46 -6.36
CA ALA A 83 -18.36 -3.34 -7.04
C ALA A 83 -18.84 -3.16 -8.48
N ALA A 84 -19.12 -4.25 -9.22
CA ALA A 84 -19.70 -4.18 -10.56
C ALA A 84 -21.10 -3.56 -10.52
N VAL A 85 -21.96 -4.04 -9.61
CA VAL A 85 -23.33 -3.51 -9.42
C VAL A 85 -23.30 -2.03 -9.04
N ASP A 86 -22.46 -1.65 -8.08
CA ASP A 86 -22.33 -0.24 -7.64
C ASP A 86 -21.80 0.68 -8.77
N ALA A 87 -21.04 0.12 -9.72
CA ALA A 87 -20.56 0.82 -10.92
C ALA A 87 -21.58 0.80 -12.09
N GLY A 88 -22.78 0.24 -11.91
CA GLY A 88 -23.79 0.11 -12.96
C GLY A 88 -23.41 -0.88 -14.07
N ARG A 89 -22.50 -1.82 -13.78
CA ARG A 89 -22.05 -2.87 -14.70
C ARG A 89 -22.85 -4.15 -14.53
N PRO A 90 -23.05 -4.94 -15.59
CA PRO A 90 -23.54 -6.32 -15.45
C PRO A 90 -22.64 -7.13 -14.51
N GLU A 91 -23.23 -8.01 -13.68
CA GLU A 91 -22.47 -8.89 -12.78
C GLU A 91 -21.49 -9.80 -13.54
N SER A 92 -21.78 -10.10 -14.81
CA SER A 92 -20.90 -10.85 -15.71
C SER A 92 -19.53 -10.23 -15.92
N ASP A 93 -19.42 -8.91 -15.80
CA ASP A 93 -18.18 -8.18 -16.08
C ASP A 93 -17.07 -8.55 -15.10
N ILE A 94 -17.39 -9.15 -13.94
CA ILE A 94 -16.39 -9.60 -12.97
C ILE A 94 -15.43 -10.66 -13.52
N GLN A 95 -15.79 -11.33 -14.62
CA GLN A 95 -14.89 -12.25 -15.32
C GLN A 95 -13.76 -11.51 -16.06
N TYR A 96 -13.93 -10.19 -16.28
CA TYR A 96 -13.09 -9.35 -17.13
C TYR A 96 -12.27 -8.32 -16.32
N LEU A 97 -11.65 -8.74 -15.21
CA LEU A 97 -10.77 -7.86 -14.44
C LEU A 97 -9.45 -7.56 -15.19
N GLY A 98 -8.91 -6.36 -14.98
CA GLY A 98 -7.59 -5.93 -15.49
C GLY A 98 -6.46 -6.18 -14.49
N ALA A 99 -5.24 -6.33 -15.00
CA ALA A 99 -4.03 -6.60 -14.21
C ALA A 99 -3.65 -5.47 -13.23
N LEU A 100 -3.08 -5.84 -12.09
CA LEU A 100 -2.50 -4.89 -11.12
C LEU A 100 -0.97 -4.94 -11.16
N ALA A 101 -0.31 -4.21 -10.25
CA ALA A 101 1.14 -4.28 -10.12
C ALA A 101 1.54 -5.59 -9.42
N HIS A 102 2.46 -6.33 -10.03
CA HIS A 102 2.98 -7.62 -9.54
C HIS A 102 4.48 -7.78 -9.85
N GLY A 103 5.24 -6.68 -9.77
CA GLY A 103 6.69 -6.66 -9.87
C GLY A 103 7.38 -6.88 -8.52
N PHE A 104 8.67 -7.22 -8.55
CA PHE A 104 9.46 -7.43 -7.33
C PHE A 104 9.50 -6.19 -6.40
N HIS A 105 9.52 -4.99 -6.98
CA HIS A 105 9.57 -3.74 -6.22
C HIS A 105 8.25 -3.44 -5.49
N ASP A 106 7.13 -3.38 -6.22
CA ASP A 106 5.82 -3.09 -5.63
C ASP A 106 5.35 -4.21 -4.70
N ALA A 107 5.71 -5.46 -4.96
CA ALA A 107 5.49 -6.53 -4.01
C ALA A 107 6.25 -6.23 -2.71
N ASN A 108 7.55 -5.95 -2.75
CA ASN A 108 8.33 -5.64 -1.54
C ASN A 108 7.83 -4.39 -0.81
N GLN A 109 7.28 -3.41 -1.55
CA GLN A 109 6.56 -2.28 -0.96
C GLN A 109 5.32 -2.76 -0.18
N ALA A 110 4.43 -3.55 -0.79
CA ALA A 110 3.22 -4.06 -0.15
C ALA A 110 3.50 -4.85 1.16
N ARG A 111 4.64 -5.57 1.20
CA ARG A 111 5.13 -6.26 2.41
C ARG A 111 5.45 -5.28 3.55
N ALA A 112 5.79 -4.03 3.26
CA ALA A 112 5.98 -2.94 4.24
C ALA A 112 6.90 -3.31 5.40
N ASN A 113 8.13 -3.72 5.10
CA ASN A 113 9.11 -4.23 6.08
C ASN A 113 8.66 -5.46 6.89
N GLY A 114 7.58 -6.12 6.50
CA GLY A 114 7.01 -7.30 7.16
C GLY A 114 5.63 -7.04 7.77
N TRP A 115 5.22 -5.78 7.93
CA TRP A 115 3.91 -5.40 8.47
C TRP A 115 2.73 -5.69 7.56
N TRP A 116 2.98 -5.97 6.28
CA TRP A 116 1.98 -6.43 5.33
C TRP A 116 0.83 -5.42 5.13
N ASN A 117 1.13 -4.12 5.20
CA ASN A 117 0.16 -3.05 5.32
C ASN A 117 0.34 -1.89 4.32
N ASP A 118 0.99 -2.10 3.17
CA ASP A 118 1.12 -1.06 2.14
C ASP A 118 0.60 -1.50 0.76
N TRP A 119 -0.36 -2.44 0.75
CA TRP A 119 -0.87 -3.05 -0.47
C TRP A 119 -1.59 -2.05 -1.38
N VAL A 120 -2.41 -1.18 -0.82
CA VAL A 120 -3.19 -0.20 -1.60
C VAL A 120 -2.30 0.84 -2.25
N ALA A 121 -1.24 1.31 -1.57
CA ALA A 121 -0.31 2.25 -2.17
C ALA A 121 0.55 1.58 -3.25
N ALA A 122 0.99 0.34 -3.01
CA ALA A 122 1.80 -0.41 -3.96
C ALA A 122 1.04 -0.86 -5.21
N LYS A 123 -0.24 -1.25 -5.07
CA LYS A 123 -0.97 -2.03 -6.09
C LYS A 123 -2.35 -1.47 -6.46
N THR A 124 -2.71 -0.30 -5.94
CA THR A 124 -4.04 0.35 -6.03
C THR A 124 -5.13 -0.31 -5.18
N GLN A 125 -6.27 0.37 -5.00
CA GLN A 125 -7.38 -0.11 -4.18
C GLN A 125 -8.01 -1.41 -4.70
N SER A 126 -7.89 -1.69 -6.00
CA SER A 126 -8.43 -2.91 -6.64
C SER A 126 -7.78 -4.19 -6.12
N THR A 127 -6.60 -4.11 -5.49
CA THR A 127 -5.93 -5.24 -4.82
C THR A 127 -6.84 -5.92 -3.80
N MET A 128 -7.76 -5.17 -3.18
CA MET A 128 -8.66 -5.66 -2.13
C MET A 128 -9.92 -6.34 -2.68
N ALA A 129 -10.10 -6.44 -4.00
CA ALA A 129 -11.25 -7.13 -4.58
C ALA A 129 -11.16 -8.65 -4.34
N PHE A 130 -12.30 -9.33 -4.17
CA PHE A 130 -12.37 -10.80 -4.10
C PHE A 130 -13.59 -11.36 -4.86
N TYR A 131 -13.50 -12.65 -5.20
CA TYR A 131 -14.59 -13.47 -5.71
C TYR A 131 -15.28 -14.25 -4.60
N ASP A 132 -16.59 -14.43 -4.76
CA ASP A 132 -17.37 -15.39 -3.98
C ASP A 132 -17.70 -16.66 -4.78
N ARG A 133 -18.29 -17.66 -4.11
CA ARG A 133 -18.66 -18.96 -4.70
C ARG A 133 -19.42 -18.84 -6.02
N ARG A 134 -20.27 -17.83 -6.17
CA ARG A 134 -21.11 -17.64 -7.35
C ARG A 134 -20.32 -17.10 -8.54
N ASP A 135 -19.14 -16.54 -8.29
CA ASP A 135 -18.27 -15.92 -9.29
C ASP A 135 -17.31 -16.95 -9.93
N ILE A 136 -16.78 -17.88 -9.12
CA ILE A 136 -15.82 -18.93 -9.54
C ILE A 136 -16.22 -20.33 -9.05
N PRO A 137 -17.38 -20.81 -9.50
CA PRO A 137 -18.02 -21.95 -8.88
C PRO A 137 -17.34 -23.31 -9.09
N LEU A 138 -16.73 -23.57 -10.26
CA LEU A 138 -16.00 -24.81 -10.51
C LEU A 138 -14.84 -24.94 -9.51
N GLN A 139 -14.14 -23.83 -9.28
CA GLN A 139 -13.01 -23.74 -8.35
C GLN A 139 -13.45 -24.01 -6.91
N TYR A 140 -14.61 -23.48 -6.48
CA TYR A 140 -15.20 -23.80 -5.17
C TYR A 140 -15.62 -25.27 -5.06
N GLU A 141 -16.25 -25.84 -6.11
CA GLU A 141 -16.61 -27.25 -6.10
C GLU A 141 -15.38 -28.16 -6.05
N LEU A 142 -14.30 -27.84 -6.79
CA LEU A 142 -13.03 -28.56 -6.70
C LEU A 142 -12.47 -28.54 -5.27
N ALA A 143 -12.48 -27.38 -4.62
CA ALA A 143 -12.08 -27.26 -3.23
C ALA A 143 -12.99 -28.10 -2.30
N ASP A 144 -14.30 -28.15 -2.56
CA ASP A 144 -15.25 -28.94 -1.75
C ASP A 144 -15.08 -30.45 -1.94
N ARG A 145 -14.61 -30.90 -3.12
CA ARG A 145 -14.43 -32.33 -3.38
C ARG A 145 -13.04 -32.82 -3.05
N PHE A 146 -12.00 -32.01 -3.23
CA PHE A 146 -10.62 -32.46 -3.16
C PHE A 146 -9.84 -31.81 -2.01
N THR A 147 -8.51 -32.00 -1.96
CA THR A 147 -7.70 -31.33 -0.95
C THR A 147 -7.27 -29.95 -1.44
N LEU A 148 -7.61 -28.92 -0.68
CA LEU A 148 -7.15 -27.53 -0.88
C LEU A 148 -6.02 -27.22 0.11
N CYS A 149 -4.93 -26.64 -0.36
CA CYS A 149 -3.85 -26.15 0.51
C CYS A 149 -4.07 -24.67 0.84
N ASP A 150 -4.38 -24.34 2.10
CA ASP A 150 -4.66 -22.95 2.54
C ASP A 150 -3.42 -22.22 3.09
N ALA A 151 -2.25 -22.82 2.91
CA ALA A 151 -0.93 -22.27 3.23
C ALA A 151 0.09 -22.57 2.11
N TYR A 152 -0.35 -22.50 0.84
CA TYR A 152 0.52 -22.58 -0.34
C TYR A 152 0.87 -21.17 -0.82
N PHE A 153 2.16 -20.83 -0.86
CA PHE A 153 2.68 -19.50 -1.17
C PHE A 153 3.35 -19.48 -2.55
N CYS A 154 3.30 -18.33 -3.25
CA CYS A 154 4.19 -18.14 -4.39
C CYS A 154 5.65 -18.11 -3.91
N SER A 155 6.59 -18.58 -4.73
CA SER A 155 7.98 -18.77 -4.28
C SER A 155 8.78 -17.48 -4.27
N VAL A 156 8.41 -16.52 -5.12
CA VAL A 156 8.99 -15.19 -5.25
C VAL A 156 7.92 -14.15 -4.95
N HIS A 157 8.32 -13.12 -4.23
CA HIS A 157 7.53 -11.94 -3.98
C HIS A 157 7.64 -10.98 -5.18
N GLY A 158 7.04 -11.37 -6.31
CA GLY A 158 7.20 -10.68 -7.60
C GLY A 158 6.57 -11.42 -8.78
N SER A 159 7.13 -11.22 -9.97
CA SER A 159 6.51 -11.55 -11.26
C SER A 159 6.45 -13.06 -11.59
N THR A 160 5.76 -13.36 -12.69
CA THR A 160 5.53 -14.70 -13.25
C THR A 160 6.80 -15.53 -13.48
N ASN A 161 7.73 -15.04 -14.31
CA ASN A 161 8.89 -15.85 -14.73
C ASN A 161 9.76 -16.32 -13.55
N PRO A 162 10.09 -15.48 -12.55
CA PRO A 162 10.78 -15.92 -11.33
C PRO A 162 10.03 -17.03 -10.58
N ASN A 163 8.70 -16.91 -10.44
CA ASN A 163 7.89 -17.94 -9.78
C ASN A 163 7.88 -19.25 -10.55
N ARG A 164 7.75 -19.19 -11.88
CA ARG A 164 7.86 -20.36 -12.75
C ARG A 164 9.27 -20.97 -12.69
N ASN A 165 10.34 -20.18 -12.63
CA ASN A 165 11.71 -20.72 -12.42
C ASN A 165 11.80 -21.60 -11.17
N TYR A 166 11.12 -21.25 -10.07
CA TYR A 166 11.04 -22.12 -8.89
C TYR A 166 10.26 -23.43 -9.15
N LEU A 167 9.16 -23.40 -9.92
CA LEU A 167 8.44 -24.62 -10.32
C LEU A 167 9.28 -25.55 -11.20
N TRP A 168 10.08 -24.98 -12.10
CA TRP A 168 10.82 -25.73 -13.11
C TRP A 168 12.23 -26.09 -12.69
N THR A 169 12.83 -25.38 -11.73
CA THR A 169 14.25 -25.51 -11.38
C THR A 169 14.57 -25.41 -9.89
N GLY A 170 13.59 -25.09 -9.04
CA GLY A 170 13.78 -24.98 -7.59
C GLY A 170 14.45 -23.68 -7.11
N THR A 171 14.83 -22.78 -8.02
CA THR A 171 15.43 -21.48 -7.73
C THR A 171 15.06 -20.46 -8.81
N THR A 172 15.27 -19.18 -8.53
CA THR A 172 15.21 -18.11 -9.54
C THR A 172 16.59 -17.80 -10.12
N GLY A 173 17.69 -18.18 -9.45
CA GLY A 173 19.05 -17.97 -9.96
C GLY A 173 19.41 -16.51 -10.23
N TYR A 174 20.32 -16.30 -11.18
CA TYR A 174 20.86 -15.00 -11.57
C TYR A 174 20.65 -14.73 -13.05
N GLU A 175 20.58 -13.46 -13.44
CA GLU A 175 20.59 -13.08 -14.84
C GLU A 175 21.92 -13.50 -15.52
N PRO A 176 21.91 -13.81 -16.84
CA PRO A 176 23.11 -14.24 -17.55
C PRO A 176 24.27 -13.24 -17.41
N ASP A 177 25.47 -13.76 -17.15
CA ASP A 177 26.75 -13.02 -17.10
C ASP A 177 26.82 -11.88 -16.05
N GLY A 178 25.89 -11.84 -15.09
CA GLY A 178 25.78 -10.80 -14.07
C GLY A 178 25.76 -11.29 -12.63
N VAL A 179 25.64 -10.34 -11.70
CA VAL A 179 25.40 -10.55 -10.26
C VAL A 179 23.95 -10.27 -9.86
N GLU A 180 23.13 -9.83 -10.81
CA GLU A 180 21.73 -9.48 -10.62
C GLU A 180 20.86 -10.74 -10.51
N ARG A 181 19.94 -10.77 -9.56
CA ARG A 181 19.00 -11.89 -9.37
C ARG A 181 17.90 -11.84 -10.42
N ALA A 182 17.47 -12.99 -10.96
CA ALA A 182 16.43 -13.05 -11.99
C ALA A 182 15.00 -12.88 -11.43
N VAL A 183 14.75 -11.76 -10.73
CA VAL A 183 13.51 -11.46 -10.00
C VAL A 183 12.48 -10.71 -10.86
N THR A 184 12.68 -10.61 -12.17
CA THR A 184 11.79 -9.93 -13.10
C THR A 184 11.46 -10.83 -14.31
N ASN A 185 10.58 -10.36 -15.19
CA ASN A 185 10.28 -11.05 -16.46
C ASN A 185 11.29 -10.74 -17.58
N ALA A 186 12.54 -10.39 -17.25
CA ALA A 186 13.57 -10.02 -18.23
C ALA A 186 13.80 -11.10 -19.31
N ALA A 187 13.64 -12.36 -18.95
CA ALA A 187 13.79 -13.49 -19.87
C ALA A 187 12.79 -13.52 -21.05
N TYR A 188 11.70 -12.75 -20.99
CA TYR A 188 10.74 -12.63 -22.11
C TYR A 188 11.32 -11.88 -23.31
N ASP A 189 12.44 -11.17 -23.14
CA ASP A 189 13.18 -10.64 -24.28
C ASP A 189 13.77 -11.80 -25.11
N HIS A 190 13.45 -11.82 -26.41
CA HIS A 190 13.98 -12.81 -27.33
C HIS A 190 15.52 -12.82 -27.37
N ASP A 191 16.16 -11.66 -27.17
CA ASP A 191 17.62 -11.49 -27.17
C ASP A 191 18.27 -11.86 -25.83
N HIS A 192 17.48 -12.19 -24.80
CA HIS A 192 18.00 -12.69 -23.53
C HIS A 192 18.91 -13.92 -23.75
N ALA A 193 20.14 -13.88 -23.20
CA ALA A 193 21.15 -14.92 -23.45
C ALA A 193 20.75 -16.32 -22.93
N GLY A 194 19.82 -16.35 -21.97
CA GLY A 194 19.25 -17.55 -21.40
C GLY A 194 19.98 -18.01 -20.13
N TYR A 195 19.20 -18.50 -19.18
CA TYR A 195 19.68 -18.97 -17.88
C TYR A 195 20.60 -20.19 -18.01
N THR A 196 21.57 -20.33 -17.12
CA THR A 196 22.69 -21.28 -17.26
C THR A 196 22.62 -22.50 -16.35
N TRP A 197 21.70 -22.54 -15.38
CA TRP A 197 21.52 -23.70 -14.52
C TRP A 197 20.57 -24.73 -15.14
N THR A 198 20.70 -25.98 -14.73
CA THR A 198 19.90 -27.09 -15.27
C THR A 198 18.45 -26.99 -14.85
N THR A 199 17.52 -27.34 -15.75
CA THR A 199 16.09 -27.45 -15.48
C THR A 199 15.68 -28.83 -14.96
N TYR A 200 14.56 -28.95 -14.24
CA TYR A 200 14.07 -30.23 -13.74
C TYR A 200 13.70 -31.23 -14.86
N PRO A 201 13.10 -30.81 -16.00
CA PRO A 201 12.93 -31.70 -17.16
C PRO A 201 14.24 -32.30 -17.70
N GLU A 202 15.34 -31.54 -17.75
CA GLU A 202 16.66 -32.09 -18.12
C GLU A 202 17.12 -33.16 -17.13
N ARG A 203 16.83 -32.98 -15.83
CA ARG A 203 17.15 -33.99 -14.80
C ARG A 203 16.30 -35.25 -14.94
N LEU A 204 15.01 -35.12 -15.27
CA LEU A 204 14.14 -36.26 -15.55
C LEU A 204 14.59 -37.03 -16.80
N GLU A 205 14.96 -36.31 -17.87
CA GLU A 205 15.53 -36.91 -19.09
C GLU A 205 16.80 -37.71 -18.77
N ALA A 206 17.73 -37.12 -18.02
CA ALA A 206 18.97 -37.78 -17.63
C ALA A 206 18.73 -39.03 -16.75
N ALA A 207 17.67 -39.03 -15.95
CA ALA A 207 17.28 -40.16 -15.11
C ALA A 207 16.42 -41.23 -15.83
N GLY A 208 16.08 -41.01 -17.10
CA GLY A 208 15.22 -41.93 -17.86
C GLY A 208 13.76 -41.98 -17.37
N VAL A 209 13.30 -40.96 -16.65
CA VAL A 209 11.89 -40.84 -16.25
C VAL A 209 11.12 -40.22 -17.41
N SER A 210 10.01 -40.83 -17.84
CA SER A 210 9.22 -40.26 -18.96
C SER A 210 8.53 -38.96 -18.54
N TRP A 211 8.65 -37.94 -19.38
CA TRP A 211 8.05 -36.63 -19.13
C TRP A 211 7.64 -35.93 -20.44
N GLN A 212 6.71 -34.97 -20.34
CA GLN A 212 6.27 -34.12 -21.47
C GLN A 212 5.72 -32.77 -20.97
N ILE A 213 5.97 -31.71 -21.73
CA ILE A 213 5.29 -30.43 -21.63
C ILE A 213 4.28 -30.37 -22.79
N TYR A 214 3.00 -30.20 -22.46
CA TYR A 214 1.93 -29.99 -23.41
C TYR A 214 1.66 -28.50 -23.52
N GLN A 215 1.78 -27.95 -24.73
CA GLN A 215 1.61 -26.54 -25.06
C GLN A 215 1.25 -26.36 -26.54
N GLU A 216 0.57 -25.26 -26.86
CA GLU A 216 0.22 -24.84 -28.21
C GLU A 216 1.15 -23.72 -28.69
N TRP A 217 1.00 -23.26 -29.93
CA TRP A 217 1.78 -22.13 -30.48
C TRP A 217 1.73 -20.91 -29.57
N ASP A 218 0.54 -20.57 -29.08
CA ASP A 218 0.36 -19.66 -27.96
C ASP A 218 0.51 -20.45 -26.66
N ASN A 219 1.50 -20.08 -25.87
CA ASN A 219 1.71 -20.57 -24.51
C ASN A 219 1.84 -19.41 -23.52
N PHE A 220 1.51 -18.18 -23.93
CA PHE A 220 1.58 -16.97 -23.13
C PHE A 220 2.89 -16.74 -22.34
N THR A 221 4.04 -17.13 -22.88
CA THR A 221 5.36 -17.03 -22.20
C THR A 221 5.51 -17.91 -20.94
N ASP A 222 4.55 -18.81 -20.70
CA ASP A 222 4.42 -19.57 -19.44
C ASP A 222 5.29 -20.83 -19.37
N ASN A 223 5.94 -21.20 -20.48
CA ASN A 223 6.88 -22.32 -20.52
C ASN A 223 8.31 -21.86 -20.23
N ALA A 224 8.67 -21.82 -18.95
CA ALA A 224 9.94 -21.23 -18.53
C ALA A 224 11.20 -21.95 -19.07
N VAL A 225 11.12 -23.22 -19.49
CA VAL A 225 12.32 -23.94 -19.97
C VAL A 225 12.89 -23.33 -21.25
N GLU A 226 12.07 -22.67 -22.07
CA GLU A 226 12.50 -22.04 -23.32
C GLU A 226 13.46 -20.85 -23.08
N TYR A 227 13.50 -20.33 -21.85
CA TYR A 227 14.41 -19.25 -21.43
C TYR A 227 15.77 -19.74 -20.96
N PHE A 228 16.03 -21.05 -20.98
CA PHE A 228 17.30 -21.63 -20.58
C PHE A 228 18.23 -21.85 -21.78
N ARG A 229 19.53 -21.67 -21.56
CA ARG A 229 20.56 -21.69 -22.61
C ARG A 229 20.52 -22.95 -23.49
N PRO A 230 20.43 -24.18 -22.95
CA PRO A 230 20.37 -25.40 -23.78
C PRO A 230 19.19 -25.38 -24.77
N TRP A 231 18.04 -24.88 -24.34
CA TRP A 231 16.82 -24.81 -25.14
C TRP A 231 16.91 -23.74 -26.23
N LYS A 232 17.46 -22.57 -25.89
CA LYS A 232 17.75 -21.52 -26.88
C LYS A 232 18.76 -22.00 -27.92
N GLU A 233 19.80 -22.74 -27.53
CA GLU A 233 20.79 -23.30 -28.46
C GLU A 233 20.18 -24.33 -29.42
N ILE A 234 19.33 -25.24 -28.92
CA ILE A 234 18.58 -26.17 -29.75
C ILE A 234 17.66 -25.41 -30.71
N GLY A 235 16.96 -24.40 -30.22
CA GLY A 235 16.10 -23.52 -31.04
C GLY A 235 16.87 -22.87 -32.18
N ARG A 236 18.05 -22.29 -31.93
CA ARG A 236 18.89 -21.67 -32.97
C ARG A 236 19.32 -22.68 -34.05
N LYS A 237 19.62 -23.93 -33.68
CA LYS A 237 19.94 -24.99 -34.65
C LYS A 237 18.77 -25.29 -35.58
N ILE A 238 17.55 -25.37 -35.04
CA ILE A 238 16.32 -25.57 -35.82
C ILE A 238 16.13 -24.38 -36.78
N LEU A 239 16.19 -23.15 -36.25
CA LEU A 239 15.89 -21.93 -37.00
C LEU A 239 16.90 -21.63 -38.11
N SER A 240 18.14 -22.15 -38.03
CA SER A 240 19.10 -22.04 -39.14
C SER A 240 18.64 -22.68 -40.46
N LYS A 241 17.56 -23.48 -40.42
CA LYS A 241 16.92 -24.13 -41.58
C LYS A 241 15.63 -23.44 -42.03
N VAL A 242 15.19 -22.41 -41.30
CA VAL A 242 13.97 -21.64 -41.58
C VAL A 242 14.36 -20.36 -42.33
N SER A 243 13.63 -20.06 -43.40
CA SER A 243 13.94 -18.93 -44.29
C SER A 243 13.65 -17.57 -43.63
N GLY A 244 12.88 -17.52 -42.54
CA GLY A 244 12.62 -16.31 -41.78
C GLY A 244 13.71 -15.99 -40.75
N SER A 245 13.99 -14.70 -40.56
CA SER A 245 14.95 -14.22 -39.56
C SER A 245 14.35 -14.23 -38.16
N TYR A 246 14.45 -15.36 -37.46
CA TYR A 246 13.96 -15.55 -36.09
C TYR A 246 15.11 -15.81 -35.11
N SER A 247 15.09 -15.13 -33.96
CA SER A 247 16.08 -15.30 -32.89
C SER A 247 15.75 -16.48 -31.96
N THR A 248 14.46 -16.79 -31.78
CA THR A 248 13.95 -17.83 -30.87
C THR A 248 12.80 -18.63 -31.51
N THR A 249 12.55 -19.84 -31.00
CA THR A 249 11.43 -20.68 -31.46
C THR A 249 10.08 -20.09 -31.07
N GLU A 250 10.03 -19.39 -29.94
CA GLU A 250 8.90 -18.56 -29.51
C GLU A 250 8.51 -17.53 -30.57
N GLN A 251 9.47 -16.71 -31.01
CA GLN A 251 9.23 -15.71 -32.07
C GLN A 251 8.74 -16.35 -33.37
N PHE A 252 9.26 -17.54 -33.70
CA PHE A 252 8.79 -18.31 -34.85
C PHE A 252 7.32 -18.70 -34.71
N TYR A 253 6.93 -19.36 -33.60
CA TYR A 253 5.56 -19.81 -33.36
C TYR A 253 4.55 -18.64 -33.31
N ASP A 254 4.90 -17.53 -32.65
CA ASP A 254 4.06 -16.32 -32.59
C ASP A 254 3.82 -15.72 -33.97
N SER A 255 4.80 -15.84 -34.86
CA SER A 255 4.66 -15.36 -36.24
C SER A 255 3.67 -16.21 -37.05
N LEU A 256 3.49 -17.50 -36.72
CA LEU A 256 2.58 -18.40 -37.45
C LEU A 256 1.11 -17.99 -37.31
N LEU A 257 0.73 -17.42 -36.16
CA LEU A 257 -0.63 -16.96 -35.88
C LEU A 257 -1.08 -15.85 -36.85
N ARG A 258 -0.13 -15.09 -37.41
CA ARG A 258 -0.39 -13.97 -38.34
C ARG A 258 -0.22 -14.33 -39.82
N LYS A 259 0.22 -15.56 -40.14
CA LYS A 259 0.50 -16.02 -41.51
C LYS A 259 -0.68 -16.77 -42.12
N GLY A 260 -0.83 -16.66 -43.44
CA GLY A 260 -1.79 -17.45 -44.21
C GLY A 260 -1.40 -18.94 -44.30
N PRO A 261 -2.36 -19.85 -44.62
CA PRO A 261 -2.14 -21.30 -44.54
C PRO A 261 -0.97 -21.83 -45.36
N GLU A 262 -0.75 -21.33 -46.58
CA GLU A 262 0.34 -21.78 -47.46
C GLU A 262 1.71 -21.41 -46.89
N GLN A 263 1.90 -20.14 -46.51
CA GLN A 263 3.15 -19.67 -45.90
C GLN A 263 3.43 -20.41 -44.60
N ARG A 264 2.40 -20.59 -43.77
CA ARG A 264 2.49 -21.35 -42.52
C ARG A 264 2.95 -22.77 -42.78
N GLY A 265 2.37 -23.45 -43.77
CA GLY A 265 2.75 -24.82 -44.15
C GLY A 265 4.20 -24.91 -44.65
N ALA A 266 4.64 -23.96 -45.48
CA ALA A 266 6.00 -23.92 -45.99
C ALA A 266 7.04 -23.72 -44.86
N GLU A 267 6.81 -22.76 -43.96
CA GLU A 267 7.71 -22.47 -42.84
C GLU A 267 7.70 -23.57 -41.77
N LEU A 268 6.55 -24.21 -41.50
CA LEU A 268 6.49 -25.39 -40.64
C LEU A 268 7.29 -26.57 -41.23
N ALA A 269 7.25 -26.76 -42.55
CA ALA A 269 8.05 -27.80 -43.22
C ALA A 269 9.56 -27.51 -43.14
N GLU A 270 9.97 -26.24 -43.22
CA GLU A 270 11.35 -25.81 -42.95
C GLU A 270 11.76 -26.06 -41.51
N PHE A 271 10.92 -25.67 -40.57
CA PHE A 271 11.13 -25.88 -39.14
C PHE A 271 11.28 -27.37 -38.83
N GLN A 272 10.42 -28.22 -39.41
CA GLN A 272 10.51 -29.66 -39.27
C GLN A 272 11.83 -30.22 -39.81
N ARG A 273 12.35 -29.72 -40.95
CA ARG A 273 13.69 -30.10 -41.42
C ARG A 273 14.80 -29.71 -40.44
N GLY A 274 14.63 -28.58 -39.74
CA GLY A 274 15.52 -28.16 -38.65
C GLY A 274 15.48 -29.12 -37.47
N VAL A 275 14.28 -29.48 -37.00
CA VAL A 275 14.08 -30.51 -35.97
C VAL A 275 14.68 -31.85 -36.42
N ASP A 276 14.52 -32.18 -37.70
CA ASP A 276 15.02 -33.43 -38.26
C ASP A 276 16.57 -33.51 -38.32
N ALA A 277 17.24 -32.37 -38.30
CA ALA A 277 18.69 -32.29 -38.32
C ALA A 277 19.35 -32.34 -36.92
N LEU A 278 18.57 -32.26 -35.84
CA LEU A 278 19.06 -32.35 -34.46
C LEU A 278 19.62 -33.74 -34.14
N THR A 279 20.56 -33.80 -33.19
CA THR A 279 20.95 -35.08 -32.59
C THR A 279 19.76 -35.73 -31.88
N GLU A 280 19.81 -37.04 -31.63
CA GLU A 280 18.71 -37.74 -30.96
C GLU A 280 18.41 -37.15 -29.57
N ALA A 281 19.44 -36.82 -28.78
CA ALA A 281 19.27 -36.22 -27.46
C ALA A 281 18.62 -34.83 -27.52
N GLU A 282 19.09 -33.95 -28.41
CA GLU A 282 18.51 -32.62 -28.62
C GLU A 282 17.08 -32.70 -29.12
N ARG A 283 16.81 -33.60 -30.08
CA ARG A 283 15.48 -33.81 -30.63
C ARG A 283 14.51 -34.30 -29.55
N ARG A 284 14.91 -35.25 -28.69
CA ARG A 284 14.06 -35.72 -27.58
C ARG A 284 13.74 -34.61 -26.59
N LEU A 285 14.74 -33.83 -26.19
CA LEU A 285 14.52 -32.66 -25.32
C LEU A 285 13.53 -31.69 -25.98
N PHE A 286 13.79 -31.26 -27.22
CA PHE A 286 12.93 -30.32 -27.94
C PHE A 286 11.49 -30.82 -28.08
N LEU A 287 11.28 -32.04 -28.58
CA LEU A 287 9.94 -32.59 -28.80
C LEU A 287 9.14 -32.74 -27.49
N ARG A 288 9.82 -33.00 -26.37
CA ARG A 288 9.19 -33.12 -25.06
C ARG A 288 8.96 -31.78 -24.37
N GLY A 289 9.84 -30.81 -24.55
CA GLY A 289 9.86 -29.58 -23.73
C GLY A 289 9.52 -28.28 -24.45
N ALA A 290 9.87 -28.13 -25.73
CA ALA A 290 9.79 -26.85 -26.46
C ALA A 290 8.98 -26.94 -27.77
N HIS A 291 8.56 -28.13 -28.18
CA HIS A 291 7.64 -28.28 -29.31
C HIS A 291 6.25 -27.74 -28.95
N ARG A 292 5.75 -26.82 -29.78
CA ARG A 292 4.41 -26.24 -29.66
C ARG A 292 3.49 -26.79 -30.76
N SER A 293 2.34 -27.35 -30.38
CA SER A 293 1.35 -27.86 -31.34
C SER A 293 0.38 -26.79 -31.83
N GLU A 294 -0.40 -27.11 -32.87
CA GLU A 294 -1.41 -26.24 -33.44
C GLU A 294 -2.46 -25.79 -32.38
N PRO A 295 -3.13 -24.65 -32.59
CA PRO A 295 -4.23 -24.22 -31.72
C PRO A 295 -5.31 -25.30 -31.55
N ASP A 296 -5.97 -25.29 -30.40
CA ASP A 296 -7.05 -26.19 -30.02
C ASP A 296 -6.65 -27.68 -29.99
N THR A 297 -5.37 -27.99 -29.74
CA THR A 297 -4.83 -29.36 -29.66
C THR A 297 -4.45 -29.79 -28.24
N LEU A 298 -4.36 -28.87 -27.27
CA LEU A 298 -3.74 -29.08 -25.95
C LEU A 298 -4.29 -30.33 -25.24
N VAL A 299 -5.59 -30.33 -24.91
CA VAL A 299 -6.25 -31.45 -24.23
C VAL A 299 -6.39 -32.67 -25.15
N ARG A 300 -6.53 -32.46 -26.47
CA ARG A 300 -6.64 -33.56 -27.44
C ARG A 300 -5.37 -34.41 -27.50
N ARG A 301 -4.19 -33.80 -27.40
CA ARG A 301 -2.92 -34.52 -27.34
C ARG A 301 -2.82 -35.38 -26.08
N ILE A 302 -3.23 -34.84 -24.93
CA ILE A 302 -3.29 -35.60 -23.67
C ILE A 302 -4.25 -36.79 -23.80
N ARG A 303 -5.46 -36.57 -24.35
CA ARG A 303 -6.42 -37.67 -24.64
C ARG A 303 -5.80 -38.74 -25.54
N SER A 304 -5.11 -38.34 -26.60
CA SER A 304 -4.45 -39.29 -27.50
C SER A 304 -3.38 -40.12 -26.80
N ASP A 305 -2.64 -39.56 -25.84
CA ASP A 305 -1.63 -40.31 -25.08
C ASP A 305 -2.28 -41.25 -24.05
N ILE A 306 -3.42 -40.86 -23.47
CA ILE A 306 -4.24 -41.74 -22.62
C ILE A 306 -4.76 -42.93 -23.44
N ASP A 307 -5.40 -42.66 -24.58
CA ASP A 307 -5.99 -43.69 -25.45
C ASP A 307 -4.95 -44.70 -25.96
N ARG A 308 -3.69 -44.28 -26.10
CA ARG A 308 -2.56 -45.12 -26.53
C ARG A 308 -1.81 -45.79 -25.37
N GLY A 309 -2.13 -45.46 -24.13
CA GLY A 309 -1.38 -45.91 -22.95
C GLY A 309 0.06 -45.39 -22.90
N THR A 310 0.30 -44.20 -23.48
CA THR A 310 1.62 -43.56 -23.58
C THR A 310 1.74 -42.28 -22.75
N LEU A 311 0.75 -41.97 -21.90
CA LEU A 311 0.80 -40.83 -20.99
C LEU A 311 2.10 -40.86 -20.15
N PRO A 312 2.92 -39.79 -20.14
CA PRO A 312 4.17 -39.78 -19.40
C PRO A 312 3.98 -39.86 -17.88
N ARG A 313 5.05 -40.20 -17.16
CA ARG A 313 5.04 -40.16 -15.69
C ARG A 313 4.87 -38.73 -15.17
N VAL A 314 5.57 -37.76 -15.77
CA VAL A 314 5.45 -36.34 -15.40
C VAL A 314 4.96 -35.53 -16.58
N SER A 315 3.81 -34.87 -16.45
CA SER A 315 3.25 -34.02 -17.49
C SER A 315 3.04 -32.61 -16.96
N TRP A 316 3.51 -31.61 -17.70
CA TRP A 316 3.14 -30.21 -17.46
C TRP A 316 2.19 -29.75 -18.55
N VAL A 317 1.16 -29.00 -18.16
CA VAL A 317 0.20 -28.40 -19.07
C VAL A 317 0.37 -26.89 -19.00
N VAL A 318 0.77 -26.29 -20.12
CA VAL A 318 0.96 -24.84 -20.24
C VAL A 318 -0.22 -24.28 -21.05
N PRO A 319 -1.07 -23.43 -20.43
CA PRO A 319 -2.24 -22.87 -21.09
C PRO A 319 -1.88 -21.84 -22.15
N THR A 320 -2.81 -21.57 -23.06
CA THR A 320 -2.76 -20.40 -23.95
C THR A 320 -3.08 -19.13 -23.17
N ALA A 321 -2.82 -17.95 -23.75
CA ALA A 321 -3.14 -16.67 -23.12
C ALA A 321 -4.63 -16.54 -22.78
N ALA A 322 -5.51 -17.12 -23.57
CA ALA A 322 -6.96 -17.08 -23.34
C ALA A 322 -7.40 -18.00 -22.19
N LEU A 323 -6.62 -19.03 -21.86
CA LEU A 323 -6.96 -20.07 -20.88
C LEU A 323 -6.11 -20.00 -19.59
N SER A 324 -5.13 -19.08 -19.51
CA SER A 324 -4.18 -18.99 -18.40
C SER A 324 -4.75 -18.41 -17.11
N GLU A 325 -5.89 -17.71 -17.19
CA GLU A 325 -6.49 -16.90 -16.13
C GLU A 325 -5.78 -15.58 -15.77
N HIS A 326 -4.68 -15.24 -16.45
CA HIS A 326 -4.01 -13.94 -16.27
C HIS A 326 -4.99 -12.76 -16.48
N PRO A 327 -5.16 -11.86 -15.50
CA PRO A 327 -6.02 -10.68 -15.64
C PRO A 327 -5.62 -9.79 -16.81
N GLY A 328 -6.58 -9.19 -17.50
CA GLY A 328 -6.33 -8.43 -18.73
C GLY A 328 -6.35 -9.24 -20.02
N THR A 329 -5.94 -10.52 -20.03
CA THR A 329 -5.98 -11.37 -21.26
C THR A 329 -6.92 -12.58 -21.14
N SER A 330 -7.02 -13.22 -19.96
CA SER A 330 -7.84 -14.41 -19.70
C SER A 330 -8.93 -14.16 -18.65
N THR A 331 -9.74 -15.16 -18.31
CA THR A 331 -10.85 -15.07 -17.34
C THR A 331 -10.90 -16.34 -16.46
N PRO A 332 -11.47 -16.26 -15.24
CA PRO A 332 -11.71 -17.45 -14.42
C PRO A 332 -12.54 -18.54 -15.12
N VAL A 333 -13.48 -18.14 -15.99
CA VAL A 333 -14.25 -19.08 -16.81
C VAL A 333 -13.39 -19.75 -17.89
N GLY A 334 -12.46 -19.04 -18.53
CA GLY A 334 -11.55 -19.64 -19.52
C GLY A 334 -10.70 -20.75 -18.91
N SER A 335 -10.11 -20.47 -17.75
CA SER A 335 -9.42 -21.44 -16.92
C SER A 335 -10.32 -22.60 -16.48
N ALA A 336 -11.56 -22.30 -16.06
CA ALA A 336 -12.52 -23.34 -15.67
C ALA A 336 -12.83 -24.31 -16.82
N HIS A 337 -12.92 -23.84 -18.07
CA HIS A 337 -13.09 -24.72 -19.23
C HIS A 337 -11.90 -25.64 -19.45
N LEU A 338 -10.67 -25.11 -19.41
CA LEU A 338 -9.47 -25.93 -19.54
C LEU A 338 -9.41 -27.01 -18.44
N VAL A 339 -9.68 -26.63 -17.19
CA VAL A 339 -9.72 -27.55 -16.06
C VAL A 339 -10.81 -28.61 -16.26
N TYR A 340 -12.01 -28.21 -16.70
CA TYR A 340 -13.11 -29.14 -16.98
C TYR A 340 -12.70 -30.17 -18.05
N ASP A 341 -12.17 -29.72 -19.18
CA ASP A 341 -11.82 -30.60 -20.30
C ASP A 341 -10.66 -31.55 -19.96
N LEU A 342 -9.69 -31.08 -19.18
CA LEU A 342 -8.59 -31.90 -18.67
C LEU A 342 -9.10 -32.95 -17.69
N LEU A 343 -9.98 -32.57 -16.75
CA LEU A 343 -10.59 -33.53 -15.81
C LEU A 343 -11.44 -34.56 -16.54
N ASP A 344 -12.20 -34.14 -17.57
CA ASP A 344 -12.99 -35.05 -18.38
C ASP A 344 -12.11 -36.03 -19.18
N ALA A 345 -11.00 -35.55 -19.74
CA ALA A 345 -10.02 -36.40 -20.42
C ALA A 345 -9.45 -37.48 -19.50
N LEU A 346 -9.04 -37.10 -18.29
CA LEU A 346 -8.43 -38.02 -17.33
C LEU A 346 -9.44 -39.00 -16.74
N ALA A 347 -10.66 -38.55 -16.44
CA ALA A 347 -11.66 -39.36 -15.77
C ALA A 347 -12.51 -40.23 -16.71
N SER A 348 -12.46 -39.96 -18.02
CA SER A 348 -13.14 -40.80 -19.03
C SER A 348 -12.51 -42.18 -19.15
N ASP A 349 -11.22 -42.31 -18.85
CA ASP A 349 -10.54 -43.60 -18.67
C ASP A 349 -10.32 -43.91 -17.16
N PRO A 350 -11.11 -44.82 -16.56
CA PRO A 350 -10.99 -45.12 -15.14
C PRO A 350 -9.63 -45.67 -14.71
N ASP A 351 -8.89 -46.37 -15.58
CA ASP A 351 -7.56 -46.89 -15.23
C ASP A 351 -6.58 -45.73 -15.05
N THR A 352 -6.51 -44.81 -16.02
CA THR A 352 -5.72 -43.58 -15.93
C THR A 352 -6.06 -42.76 -14.69
N TRP A 353 -7.34 -42.46 -14.45
CA TRP A 353 -7.77 -41.70 -13.27
C TRP A 353 -7.26 -42.33 -11.97
N SER A 354 -7.37 -43.66 -11.85
CA SER A 354 -7.04 -44.38 -10.63
C SER A 354 -5.57 -44.25 -10.21
N LYS A 355 -4.68 -43.89 -11.15
CA LYS A 355 -3.22 -43.80 -10.95
C LYS A 355 -2.67 -42.37 -11.09
N THR A 356 -3.55 -41.36 -11.20
CA THR A 356 -3.17 -39.99 -11.54
C THR A 356 -3.29 -39.00 -10.37
N VAL A 357 -2.35 -38.06 -10.30
CA VAL A 357 -2.42 -36.85 -9.49
C VAL A 357 -2.41 -35.64 -10.40
N LEU A 358 -3.42 -34.77 -10.30
CA LEU A 358 -3.43 -33.44 -10.94
C LEU A 358 -3.21 -32.36 -9.88
N PHE A 359 -2.13 -31.60 -10.02
CA PHE A 359 -1.88 -30.37 -9.27
C PHE A 359 -2.37 -29.17 -10.07
N ILE A 360 -3.28 -28.39 -9.47
CA ILE A 360 -3.75 -27.11 -10.01
C ILE A 360 -3.26 -26.02 -9.07
N ASN A 361 -2.24 -25.27 -9.46
CA ASN A 361 -1.69 -24.16 -8.69
C ASN A 361 -1.62 -22.87 -9.53
N PHE A 362 -1.24 -21.77 -8.89
CA PHE A 362 -1.00 -20.50 -9.54
C PHE A 362 0.45 -20.08 -9.31
N ASP A 363 1.01 -19.29 -10.23
CA ASP A 363 2.36 -18.78 -10.19
C ASP A 363 2.52 -17.62 -9.18
N GLU A 364 1.65 -16.61 -9.22
CA GLU A 364 1.64 -15.45 -8.33
C GLU A 364 0.21 -14.89 -8.16
N ASN A 365 0.06 -13.68 -7.62
CA ASN A 365 -1.21 -13.15 -7.14
C ASN A 365 -1.83 -12.01 -7.98
N ASP A 366 -1.23 -11.61 -9.10
CA ASP A 366 -1.54 -10.44 -9.96
C ASP A 366 -1.54 -9.13 -9.15
N GLY A 367 -1.00 -9.17 -7.94
CA GLY A 367 -1.13 -8.08 -6.97
C GLY A 367 -2.42 -8.05 -6.17
N TYR A 368 -3.30 -9.05 -6.22
CA TYR A 368 -4.46 -9.17 -5.32
C TYR A 368 -4.04 -9.52 -3.89
N PHE A 369 -4.73 -8.93 -2.92
CA PHE A 369 -4.40 -9.02 -1.50
C PHE A 369 -4.55 -10.44 -0.94
N ASP A 370 -3.67 -10.80 0.01
CA ASP A 370 -3.83 -11.94 0.90
C ASP A 370 -3.42 -11.53 2.31
N HIS A 371 -4.21 -11.90 3.32
CA HIS A 371 -4.04 -11.41 4.69
C HIS A 371 -2.98 -12.14 5.49
N VAL A 372 -2.47 -13.29 5.03
CA VAL A 372 -1.49 -14.09 5.78
C VAL A 372 -0.08 -13.67 5.34
N PRO A 373 0.73 -13.07 6.24
CA PRO A 373 2.10 -12.76 5.91
C PRO A 373 2.90 -14.02 5.60
N ALA A 374 3.72 -13.95 4.55
CA ALA A 374 4.54 -15.07 4.12
C ALA A 374 5.72 -15.32 5.09
N PRO A 375 6.19 -16.57 5.23
CA PRO A 375 7.46 -16.86 5.91
C PRO A 375 8.61 -16.07 5.27
N VAL A 376 9.62 -15.70 6.06
CA VAL A 376 10.81 -15.02 5.54
C VAL A 376 12.06 -15.74 6.04
N ALA A 377 13.01 -16.01 5.14
CA ALA A 377 14.30 -16.57 5.52
C ALA A 377 15.06 -15.60 6.44
N PRO A 378 15.85 -16.07 7.40
CA PRO A 378 16.73 -15.19 8.19
C PRO A 378 17.61 -14.33 7.28
N ARG A 379 17.71 -13.02 7.57
CA ARG A 379 18.48 -12.09 6.74
C ARG A 379 19.99 -12.33 6.88
N PRO A 380 20.74 -12.61 5.80
CA PRO A 380 22.19 -12.70 5.86
C PRO A 380 22.82 -11.31 6.05
N ALA A 381 24.00 -11.25 6.65
CA ALA A 381 24.72 -9.99 6.87
C ALA A 381 25.08 -9.27 5.55
N SER A 382 25.33 -10.03 4.47
CA SER A 382 25.55 -9.52 3.11
C SER A 382 24.32 -8.88 2.47
N GLY A 383 23.13 -9.17 3.00
CA GLY A 383 21.85 -8.87 2.35
C GLY A 383 21.58 -9.68 1.07
N ASN A 384 22.44 -10.66 0.74
CA ASN A 384 22.36 -11.45 -0.48
C ASN A 384 22.70 -12.92 -0.22
N ASP A 385 21.80 -13.83 -0.61
CA ASP A 385 21.99 -15.28 -0.66
C ASP A 385 20.93 -15.92 -1.60
N ASP A 386 20.55 -17.19 -1.39
CA ASP A 386 19.53 -17.86 -2.19
C ASP A 386 18.11 -17.28 -2.01
N ASP A 387 17.83 -16.71 -0.84
CA ASP A 387 16.51 -16.25 -0.42
C ASP A 387 16.47 -14.73 -0.15
N TRP A 388 17.61 -14.03 -0.29
CA TRP A 388 17.75 -12.57 -0.18
C TRP A 388 18.51 -11.96 -1.36
N PHE A 389 18.06 -10.79 -1.79
CA PHE A 389 18.69 -9.99 -2.84
C PHE A 389 18.55 -8.49 -2.53
N ASP A 390 19.66 -7.75 -2.62
CA ASP A 390 19.72 -6.31 -2.32
C ASP A 390 19.09 -5.92 -0.96
N GLY A 391 19.35 -6.74 0.06
CA GLY A 391 18.80 -6.52 1.40
C GLY A 391 17.29 -6.69 1.53
N ARG A 392 16.63 -7.25 0.51
CA ARG A 392 15.20 -7.60 0.47
C ARG A 392 15.04 -9.12 0.33
N PRO A 393 14.01 -9.73 0.93
CA PRO A 393 13.75 -11.15 0.71
C PRO A 393 13.28 -11.38 -0.73
N VAL A 394 13.79 -12.44 -1.37
CA VAL A 394 13.33 -12.88 -2.70
C VAL A 394 11.90 -13.41 -2.62
N GLY A 395 11.57 -14.13 -1.55
CA GLY A 395 10.25 -14.69 -1.28
C GLY A 395 10.32 -15.64 -0.08
N PRO A 396 9.29 -16.50 0.12
CA PRO A 396 8.02 -16.58 -0.60
C PRO A 396 7.22 -15.27 -0.57
N GLY A 397 6.27 -15.16 -1.50
CA GLY A 397 5.27 -14.10 -1.51
C GLY A 397 3.92 -14.53 -0.94
N PRO A 398 2.82 -13.83 -1.28
CA PRO A 398 1.47 -14.12 -0.79
C PRO A 398 1.01 -15.55 -1.07
N ARG A 399 -0.03 -16.00 -0.33
CA ARG A 399 -0.67 -17.28 -0.64
C ARG A 399 -1.34 -17.24 -2.01
N VAL A 400 -1.23 -18.34 -2.74
CA VAL A 400 -1.89 -18.58 -4.03
C VAL A 400 -2.64 -19.92 -3.99
N PRO A 401 -3.73 -20.10 -4.75
CA PRO A 401 -4.49 -21.34 -4.73
C PRO A 401 -3.66 -22.57 -5.11
N MET A 402 -3.87 -23.68 -4.41
CA MET A 402 -3.35 -25.01 -4.77
C MET A 402 -4.39 -26.07 -4.43
N THR A 403 -4.98 -26.68 -5.46
CA THR A 403 -5.92 -27.79 -5.33
C THR A 403 -5.30 -29.06 -5.91
N ILE A 404 -5.38 -30.16 -5.14
CA ILE A 404 -4.84 -31.45 -5.55
C ILE A 404 -6.00 -32.37 -5.91
N VAL A 405 -6.18 -32.66 -7.20
CA VAL A 405 -7.27 -33.48 -7.72
C VAL A 405 -6.78 -34.89 -8.01
N SER A 406 -7.28 -35.87 -7.25
CA SER A 406 -6.80 -37.25 -7.32
C SER A 406 -7.76 -38.20 -6.57
N PRO A 407 -7.78 -39.51 -6.86
CA PRO A 407 -8.50 -40.50 -6.05
C PRO A 407 -8.17 -40.42 -4.54
N TRP A 408 -6.93 -40.07 -4.19
CA TRP A 408 -6.43 -40.02 -2.81
C TRP A 408 -6.70 -38.72 -2.06
N THR A 409 -7.28 -37.73 -2.73
CA THR A 409 -7.58 -36.41 -2.15
C THR A 409 -9.05 -36.08 -2.08
N VAL A 410 -9.92 -36.98 -2.57
CA VAL A 410 -11.38 -36.88 -2.41
C VAL A 410 -11.74 -36.75 -0.92
N GLY A 411 -12.64 -35.82 -0.61
CA GLY A 411 -13.18 -35.58 0.71
C GLY A 411 -13.20 -34.12 1.18
N GLY A 412 -12.83 -33.15 0.36
CA GLY A 412 -12.93 -31.72 0.74
C GLY A 412 -12.05 -31.38 1.95
N PHE A 413 -10.80 -31.85 1.93
CA PHE A 413 -9.86 -31.62 3.02
C PHE A 413 -9.12 -30.30 2.84
N VAL A 414 -8.71 -29.68 3.94
CA VAL A 414 -7.77 -28.55 3.95
C VAL A 414 -6.42 -28.99 4.49
N SER A 415 -5.33 -28.66 3.80
CA SER A 415 -3.98 -28.80 4.32
C SER A 415 -3.40 -27.43 4.69
N SER A 416 -3.10 -27.25 5.98
CA SER A 416 -2.50 -26.02 6.52
C SER A 416 -1.01 -26.15 6.81
N GLN A 417 -0.34 -27.14 6.20
CA GLN A 417 1.12 -27.16 6.12
C GLN A 417 1.58 -26.08 5.13
N ALA A 418 2.67 -25.37 5.46
CA ALA A 418 3.26 -24.41 4.55
C ALA A 418 3.87 -25.12 3.33
N PHE A 419 3.55 -24.63 2.14
CA PHE A 419 4.09 -25.09 0.86
C PHE A 419 4.44 -23.88 -0.02
N ASP A 420 5.38 -24.06 -0.94
CA ASP A 420 5.61 -23.17 -2.10
C ASP A 420 5.74 -23.99 -3.40
N HIS A 421 6.13 -23.36 -4.52
CA HIS A 421 6.30 -24.08 -5.80
C HIS A 421 7.38 -25.16 -5.77
N THR A 422 8.39 -25.03 -4.89
CA THR A 422 9.40 -26.09 -4.71
C THR A 422 8.79 -27.37 -4.14
N SER A 423 7.64 -27.26 -3.46
CA SER A 423 6.91 -28.43 -2.93
C SER A 423 6.44 -29.38 -4.03
N VAL A 424 6.14 -28.87 -5.24
CA VAL A 424 5.80 -29.69 -6.41
C VAL A 424 7.01 -30.51 -6.85
N ILE A 425 8.18 -29.87 -6.98
CA ILE A 425 9.43 -30.58 -7.29
C ILE A 425 9.72 -31.61 -6.21
N ARG A 426 9.63 -31.26 -4.92
CA ARG A 426 9.90 -32.18 -3.81
C ARG A 426 8.96 -33.38 -3.77
N PHE A 427 7.70 -33.21 -4.14
CA PHE A 427 6.79 -34.33 -4.35
C PHE A 427 7.33 -35.26 -5.44
N LEU A 428 7.73 -34.70 -6.59
CA LEU A 428 8.34 -35.46 -7.67
C LEU A 428 9.65 -36.13 -7.24
N GLU A 429 10.53 -35.46 -6.48
CA GLU A 429 11.76 -36.07 -5.94
C GLU A 429 11.44 -37.31 -5.13
N ARG A 430 10.41 -37.22 -4.27
CA ARG A 430 10.03 -38.31 -3.38
C ARG A 430 9.42 -39.50 -4.13
N TRP A 431 8.75 -39.22 -5.23
CA TRP A 431 8.08 -40.24 -6.06
C TRP A 431 9.00 -40.88 -7.12
N THR A 432 9.84 -40.09 -7.79
CA THR A 432 10.71 -40.55 -8.89
C THR A 432 12.11 -40.93 -8.41
N GLY A 433 12.57 -40.37 -7.30
CA GLY A 433 13.95 -40.49 -6.81
C GLY A 433 14.93 -39.49 -7.44
N VAL A 434 14.47 -38.60 -8.32
CA VAL A 434 15.31 -37.59 -8.99
C VAL A 434 15.39 -36.33 -8.14
N ARG A 435 16.58 -35.95 -7.66
CA ARG A 435 16.78 -34.80 -6.75
C ARG A 435 17.06 -33.51 -7.51
N GLU A 436 16.48 -32.39 -7.06
CA GLU A 436 16.75 -31.02 -7.48
C GLU A 436 17.70 -30.31 -6.50
N PRO A 437 19.01 -30.22 -6.78
CA PRO A 437 19.97 -29.61 -5.86
C PRO A 437 19.77 -28.10 -5.64
N ASN A 438 19.07 -27.39 -6.53
CA ASN A 438 18.96 -25.94 -6.49
C ASN A 438 18.01 -25.40 -5.40
N ILE A 439 17.14 -26.25 -4.81
CA ILE A 439 16.24 -25.82 -3.73
C ILE A 439 17.06 -25.52 -2.48
N SER A 440 16.99 -24.28 -1.99
CA SER A 440 17.76 -23.81 -0.83
C SER A 440 17.52 -24.66 0.42
N ALA A 441 18.53 -24.71 1.30
CA ALA A 441 18.44 -25.45 2.55
C ALA A 441 17.28 -24.95 3.45
N TRP A 442 17.06 -23.63 3.47
CA TRP A 442 15.98 -23.02 4.22
C TRP A 442 14.61 -23.46 3.70
N ARG A 443 14.36 -23.39 2.38
CA ARG A 443 13.09 -23.83 1.78
C ARG A 443 12.80 -25.30 2.03
N ARG A 444 13.82 -26.16 1.95
CA ARG A 444 13.69 -27.59 2.27
C ARG A 444 13.26 -27.83 3.72
N SER A 445 13.66 -26.95 4.64
CA SER A 445 13.32 -27.05 6.06
C SER A 445 11.91 -26.55 6.40
N VAL A 446 11.44 -25.51 5.71
CA VAL A 446 10.18 -24.82 6.04
C VAL A 446 8.98 -25.35 5.26
N PHE A 447 9.11 -25.57 3.95
CA PHE A 447 8.00 -26.01 3.11
C PHE A 447 7.87 -27.53 3.11
N GLY A 448 6.65 -28.04 2.93
CA GLY A 448 6.42 -29.49 2.79
C GLY A 448 6.72 -30.03 1.39
N ASP A 449 6.58 -31.34 1.22
CA ASP A 449 6.73 -32.04 -0.07
C ASP A 449 5.38 -32.47 -0.67
N LEU A 450 4.28 -31.84 -0.23
CA LEU A 450 2.87 -32.12 -0.55
C LEU A 450 2.35 -33.51 -0.13
N THR A 451 3.17 -34.44 0.35
CA THR A 451 2.71 -35.81 0.65
C THR A 451 1.68 -35.86 1.79
N SER A 452 1.74 -34.91 2.72
CA SER A 452 0.77 -34.74 3.82
C SER A 452 -0.63 -34.33 3.36
N ALA A 453 -0.79 -33.88 2.11
CA ALA A 453 -2.06 -33.51 1.54
C ALA A 453 -2.90 -34.72 1.05
N PHE A 454 -2.35 -35.92 1.09
CA PHE A 454 -2.97 -37.16 0.60
C PHE A 454 -3.46 -38.08 1.73
N ASP A 455 -4.43 -38.95 1.41
CA ASP A 455 -4.76 -40.13 2.22
C ASP A 455 -4.80 -41.37 1.31
N PHE A 456 -3.71 -42.12 1.32
CA PHE A 456 -3.54 -43.34 0.51
C PHE A 456 -4.22 -44.58 1.10
N HIS A 457 -4.91 -44.44 2.25
CA HIS A 457 -5.40 -45.58 3.02
C HIS A 457 -6.91 -45.61 3.16
N ARG A 458 -7.59 -44.46 3.13
CA ARG A 458 -9.04 -44.39 3.36
C ARG A 458 -9.80 -43.78 2.20
N ARG A 459 -10.93 -44.43 1.87
CA ARG A 459 -11.94 -43.88 0.98
C ARG A 459 -12.79 -42.86 1.73
N HIS A 460 -13.08 -41.73 1.08
CA HIS A 460 -14.01 -40.72 1.58
C HIS A 460 -15.19 -40.54 0.63
N ARG A 461 -16.37 -40.21 1.17
CA ARG A 461 -17.53 -39.82 0.36
C ARG A 461 -17.41 -38.36 -0.06
N PRO A 462 -17.69 -38.03 -1.34
CA PRO A 462 -17.78 -36.64 -1.79
C PRO A 462 -18.94 -35.90 -1.05
N PRO A 463 -18.74 -34.66 -0.57
CA PRO A 463 -19.81 -33.87 0.06
C PRO A 463 -20.82 -33.34 -0.98
N GLU A 464 -22.06 -33.00 -0.59
CA GLU A 464 -23.03 -32.36 -1.50
C GLU A 464 -22.64 -30.91 -1.86
N VAL A 465 -23.09 -30.42 -3.02
CA VAL A 465 -22.73 -29.10 -3.58
C VAL A 465 -23.96 -28.34 -4.10
N GLU A 466 -23.84 -27.01 -4.17
CA GLU A 466 -24.84 -26.13 -4.74
C GLU A 466 -24.58 -25.83 -6.23
N GLN A 467 -25.66 -25.58 -6.98
CA GLN A 467 -25.62 -25.30 -8.41
C GLN A 467 -25.38 -23.82 -8.70
N PRO A 468 -24.46 -23.49 -9.61
CA PRO A 468 -24.20 -22.10 -9.99
C PRO A 468 -24.64 -21.78 -11.44
N GLY A 469 -24.60 -20.49 -11.80
CA GLY A 469 -25.26 -19.94 -12.99
C GLY A 469 -24.50 -20.06 -14.33
N PRO A 470 -25.14 -19.70 -15.46
CA PRO A 470 -24.59 -19.81 -16.80
C PRO A 470 -23.55 -18.72 -17.14
N ILE A 471 -22.69 -19.02 -18.14
CA ILE A 471 -21.60 -18.15 -18.60
C ILE A 471 -22.14 -17.00 -19.49
N PRO A 472 -21.73 -15.75 -19.24
CA PRO A 472 -22.12 -14.59 -20.03
C PRO A 472 -21.18 -14.32 -21.24
N ALA A 473 -21.64 -13.52 -22.19
CA ALA A 473 -20.88 -13.13 -23.38
C ALA A 473 -19.75 -12.11 -23.07
N PRO A 474 -18.67 -12.04 -23.87
CA PRO A 474 -17.52 -11.17 -23.60
C PRO A 474 -17.78 -9.66 -23.60
N VAL A 475 -17.05 -8.92 -22.75
CA VAL A 475 -17.07 -7.45 -22.61
C VAL A 475 -15.66 -6.86 -22.45
N GLY A 476 -15.52 -5.52 -22.41
CA GLY A 476 -14.26 -4.82 -22.14
C GLY A 476 -13.78 -4.91 -20.68
N ARG A 477 -12.45 -4.93 -20.47
CA ARG A 477 -11.80 -5.11 -19.15
C ARG A 477 -11.95 -3.90 -18.24
N TRP A 478 -11.97 -4.10 -16.91
CA TRP A 478 -12.10 -3.02 -15.92
C TRP A 478 -11.40 -3.33 -14.59
N LYS A 479 -11.24 -2.32 -13.73
CA LYS A 479 -10.65 -2.43 -12.38
C LYS A 479 -11.70 -2.10 -11.32
N PRO A 480 -11.99 -2.99 -10.36
CA PRO A 480 -12.98 -2.74 -9.32
C PRO A 480 -12.56 -1.60 -8.37
N VAL A 481 -13.52 -0.77 -7.98
CA VAL A 481 -13.34 0.29 -6.98
C VAL A 481 -14.11 -0.10 -5.72
N PRO A 482 -13.57 0.10 -4.50
CA PRO A 482 -14.28 -0.23 -3.28
C PRO A 482 -15.60 0.55 -3.16
N PRO A 483 -16.65 -0.05 -2.59
CA PRO A 483 -17.88 0.67 -2.27
C PRO A 483 -17.63 1.87 -1.36
N LYS A 484 -18.47 2.92 -1.47
CA LYS A 484 -18.40 4.10 -0.58
C LYS A 484 -18.60 3.70 0.88
N ASN A 485 -19.54 2.79 1.13
CA ASN A 485 -19.82 2.21 2.44
C ASN A 485 -19.24 0.80 2.49
N GLN A 486 -18.05 0.67 3.09
CA GLN A 486 -17.36 -0.61 3.18
C GLN A 486 -17.85 -1.39 4.40
N THR A 487 -17.95 -2.70 4.26
CA THR A 487 -18.24 -3.63 5.35
C THR A 487 -17.22 -4.76 5.30
N PRO A 488 -16.81 -5.32 6.45
CA PRO A 488 -15.95 -6.50 6.44
C PRO A 488 -16.60 -7.63 5.64
N PRO A 489 -15.83 -8.36 4.82
CA PRO A 489 -16.34 -9.54 4.11
C PRO A 489 -16.85 -10.61 5.07
N GLU A 490 -17.94 -11.27 4.69
CA GLU A 490 -18.46 -12.44 5.41
C GLU A 490 -17.87 -13.73 4.81
N GLN A 491 -17.35 -14.61 5.66
CA GLN A 491 -16.94 -15.97 5.27
C GLN A 491 -18.14 -16.92 5.44
N GLU A 492 -18.30 -17.88 4.50
CA GLU A 492 -19.29 -18.94 4.60
C GLU A 492 -19.17 -19.67 5.96
N PRO A 493 -20.28 -19.90 6.67
CA PRO A 493 -20.23 -20.56 7.97
C PRO A 493 -19.88 -22.05 7.85
N GLY A 494 -19.23 -22.57 8.89
CA GLY A 494 -19.00 -24.00 9.07
C GLY A 494 -17.53 -24.42 8.93
N THR A 495 -17.29 -25.71 9.18
CA THR A 495 -15.95 -26.31 9.22
C THR A 495 -15.69 -27.20 8.02
N ARG A 496 -14.41 -27.43 7.73
CA ARG A 496 -13.95 -28.49 6.83
C ARG A 496 -13.13 -29.53 7.55
N ARG A 497 -13.00 -30.71 6.93
CA ARG A 497 -11.98 -31.68 7.37
C ARG A 497 -10.61 -31.09 7.06
N THR A 498 -9.64 -31.35 7.92
CA THR A 498 -8.25 -30.91 7.71
C THR A 498 -7.27 -32.05 7.88
N ARG A 499 -6.21 -32.01 7.08
CA ARG A 499 -5.09 -32.96 7.11
C ARG A 499 -4.34 -32.85 8.45
N PRO A 500 -3.66 -33.93 8.89
CA PRO A 500 -2.80 -33.87 10.07
C PRO A 500 -1.77 -32.74 9.94
N SER A 501 -1.65 -31.92 10.98
CA SER A 501 -0.63 -30.87 11.04
C SER A 501 0.73 -31.49 11.42
N PRO A 502 1.83 -31.13 10.73
CA PRO A 502 3.17 -31.58 11.10
C PRO A 502 3.78 -30.75 12.25
N TYR A 503 3.12 -29.67 12.66
CA TYR A 503 3.62 -28.71 13.63
C TYR A 503 3.23 -29.09 15.07
N ARG A 504 4.18 -28.95 15.99
CA ARG A 504 3.97 -29.06 17.45
C ARG A 504 4.74 -27.93 18.11
N LEU A 505 4.13 -26.76 18.17
CA LEU A 505 4.83 -25.51 18.50
C LEU A 505 4.61 -25.12 19.95
N SER A 506 5.62 -24.52 20.57
CA SER A 506 5.51 -23.92 21.88
C SER A 506 6.24 -22.58 21.94
N LEU A 507 5.76 -21.71 22.82
CA LEU A 507 6.41 -20.45 23.11
C LEU A 507 6.40 -20.22 24.62
N ARG A 508 7.57 -19.90 25.18
CA ARG A 508 7.70 -19.41 26.55
C ARG A 508 8.38 -18.05 26.54
N SER A 509 7.92 -17.16 27.41
CA SER A 509 8.49 -15.83 27.59
C SER A 509 9.17 -15.70 28.95
N ASP A 510 10.35 -15.07 28.97
CA ASP A 510 10.97 -14.53 30.18
C ASP A 510 11.17 -13.02 29.99
N VAL A 511 10.49 -12.22 30.80
CA VAL A 511 10.58 -10.75 30.71
C VAL A 511 11.71 -10.24 31.59
N THR A 512 12.64 -9.50 30.98
CA THR A 512 13.72 -8.77 31.66
C THR A 512 13.40 -7.27 31.69
N ARG A 513 14.28 -6.45 32.27
CA ARG A 513 14.07 -4.98 32.28
C ARG A 513 14.11 -4.34 30.88
N THR A 514 14.81 -4.95 29.93
CA THR A 514 15.12 -4.33 28.63
C THR A 514 14.67 -5.18 27.44
N GLY A 515 13.98 -6.29 27.69
CA GLY A 515 13.60 -7.20 26.62
C GLY A 515 12.73 -8.37 27.08
N VAL A 516 12.00 -8.94 26.12
CA VAL A 516 11.25 -10.19 26.28
C VAL A 516 12.04 -11.29 25.59
N ARG A 517 12.57 -12.24 26.37
CA ARG A 517 13.21 -13.45 25.83
C ARG A 517 12.12 -14.45 25.45
N LEU A 518 12.11 -14.86 24.19
CA LEU A 518 11.22 -15.86 23.61
C LEU A 518 11.99 -17.17 23.43
N ARG A 519 11.52 -18.22 24.09
CA ARG A 519 11.93 -19.61 23.85
C ARG A 519 10.91 -20.24 22.90
N LEU A 520 11.29 -20.40 21.65
CA LEU A 520 10.48 -20.96 20.58
C LEU A 520 10.81 -22.44 20.44
N GLY A 521 9.83 -23.32 20.61
CA GLY A 521 10.03 -24.76 20.50
C GLY A 521 9.23 -25.37 19.36
N ASN A 522 9.81 -26.37 18.71
CA ASN A 522 9.17 -27.14 17.64
C ASN A 522 9.41 -28.64 17.83
N ASP A 523 8.50 -29.32 18.51
CA ASP A 523 8.50 -30.79 18.65
C ASP A 523 7.94 -31.51 17.40
N GLY A 524 7.64 -30.75 16.35
CA GLY A 524 7.05 -31.23 15.09
C GLY A 524 8.03 -32.01 14.21
N SER A 525 7.53 -32.47 13.07
CA SER A 525 8.33 -33.23 12.09
C SER A 525 8.90 -32.39 10.95
N THR A 526 8.57 -31.11 10.88
CA THR A 526 9.04 -30.15 9.87
C THR A 526 9.50 -28.87 10.54
N GLY A 527 10.40 -28.11 9.90
CA GLY A 527 10.80 -26.80 10.39
C GLY A 527 9.62 -25.83 10.39
N ALA A 528 9.63 -24.88 11.32
CA ALA A 528 8.57 -23.90 11.51
C ALA A 528 9.15 -22.49 11.55
N TRP A 529 8.48 -21.56 10.89
CA TRP A 529 8.79 -20.14 10.99
C TRP A 529 8.04 -19.51 12.17
N PHE A 530 8.61 -18.46 12.74
CA PHE A 530 7.98 -17.61 13.74
C PHE A 530 8.26 -16.16 13.40
N THR A 531 7.24 -15.31 13.43
CA THR A 531 7.40 -13.87 13.27
C THR A 531 6.79 -13.14 14.46
N ALA A 532 7.63 -12.42 15.21
CA ALA A 532 7.20 -11.53 16.27
C ALA A 532 7.01 -10.12 15.72
N TYR A 533 5.84 -9.55 16.02
CA TYR A 533 5.43 -8.21 15.62
C TYR A 533 5.33 -7.34 16.87
N PRO A 534 6.27 -6.41 17.06
CA PRO A 534 6.23 -5.47 18.16
C PRO A 534 5.10 -4.46 18.01
N GLY A 535 4.28 -4.33 19.05
CA GLY A 535 3.14 -3.44 19.05
C GLY A 535 3.53 -2.02 18.70
N ASP A 536 4.66 -1.51 19.16
CA ASP A 536 5.16 -0.15 18.90
C ASP A 536 5.37 0.19 17.41
N GLY A 537 5.28 -0.79 16.50
CA GLY A 537 5.44 -0.59 15.06
C GLY A 537 6.86 -0.76 14.56
N THR A 538 7.81 -1.12 15.43
CA THR A 538 9.17 -1.48 15.01
C THR A 538 9.17 -2.70 14.09
N ALA A 539 10.26 -2.90 13.35
CA ALA A 539 10.34 -3.93 12.32
C ALA A 539 10.08 -5.33 12.93
N PRO A 540 9.26 -6.19 12.29
CA PRO A 540 9.04 -7.55 12.75
C PRO A 540 10.32 -8.37 12.78
N HIS A 541 10.41 -9.30 13.73
CA HIS A 541 11.51 -10.24 13.87
C HIS A 541 11.08 -11.62 13.39
N THR A 542 11.80 -12.19 12.42
CA THR A 542 11.49 -13.52 11.88
C THR A 542 12.60 -14.52 12.20
N TRP A 543 12.19 -15.74 12.58
CA TRP A 543 13.07 -16.85 12.88
C TRP A 543 12.55 -18.14 12.26
N THR A 544 13.45 -19.11 12.09
CA THR A 544 13.10 -20.48 11.69
C THR A 544 13.64 -21.44 12.75
N VAL A 545 12.78 -22.29 13.28
CA VAL A 545 13.13 -23.33 14.26
C VAL A 545 13.03 -24.68 13.55
N PRO A 546 14.14 -25.42 13.42
CA PRO A 546 14.14 -26.76 12.82
C PRO A 546 13.19 -27.73 13.53
N ALA A 547 12.92 -28.87 12.89
CA ALA A 547 12.12 -29.92 13.50
C ALA A 547 12.83 -30.53 14.72
N ARG A 548 12.11 -30.69 15.82
CA ARG A 548 12.60 -31.25 17.10
C ARG A 548 13.70 -30.42 17.77
N GLU A 549 13.65 -29.12 17.59
CA GLU A 549 14.60 -28.17 18.16
C GLU A 549 13.90 -27.01 18.89
N ASP A 550 14.68 -26.29 19.68
CA ASP A 550 14.30 -25.06 20.37
C ASP A 550 15.25 -23.93 19.98
N ALA A 551 14.75 -22.70 19.98
CA ALA A 551 15.54 -21.48 19.75
C ALA A 551 15.21 -20.40 20.78
N ASP A 552 16.22 -19.61 21.13
CA ASP A 552 16.13 -18.51 22.08
C ASP A 552 16.39 -17.17 21.37
N HIS A 553 15.42 -16.26 21.45
CA HIS A 553 15.53 -14.92 20.88
C HIS A 553 15.07 -13.86 21.87
N THR A 554 15.54 -12.62 21.74
CA THR A 554 15.12 -11.51 22.59
C THR A 554 14.61 -10.38 21.73
N VAL A 555 13.41 -9.89 22.04
CA VAL A 555 12.84 -8.66 21.47
C VAL A 555 13.02 -7.57 22.51
N ALA A 556 13.74 -6.50 22.15
CA ALA A 556 13.99 -5.38 23.04
C ALA A 556 12.72 -4.55 23.27
N TYR A 557 12.61 -3.93 24.45
CA TYR A 557 11.65 -2.86 24.72
C TYR A 557 12.30 -1.86 25.69
N ASP A 558 11.82 -0.62 25.71
CA ASP A 558 12.41 0.53 26.40
C ASP A 558 12.10 0.61 27.91
N GLY A 559 11.52 -0.44 28.50
CA GLY A 559 11.07 -0.44 29.89
C GLY A 559 9.66 0.14 30.11
N SER A 560 9.01 0.72 29.08
CA SER A 560 7.64 1.25 29.16
C SER A 560 6.54 0.18 29.10
N GLY A 561 6.93 -1.08 28.90
CA GLY A 561 6.05 -2.23 28.67
C GLY A 561 6.31 -2.86 27.30
N TYR A 562 5.69 -4.01 27.08
CA TYR A 562 5.79 -4.74 25.82
C TYR A 562 4.39 -5.19 25.38
N ASP A 563 4.19 -5.22 24.07
CA ASP A 563 3.02 -5.78 23.40
C ASP A 563 3.56 -6.52 22.18
N LEU A 564 3.57 -7.85 22.20
CA LEU A 564 4.09 -8.69 21.12
C LEU A 564 2.99 -9.62 20.67
N GLN A 565 2.79 -9.71 19.36
CA GLN A 565 2.08 -10.86 18.76
C GLN A 565 3.11 -11.70 17.99
N VAL A 566 3.06 -13.01 18.16
CA VAL A 566 3.94 -13.95 17.48
C VAL A 566 3.08 -14.88 16.64
N HIS A 567 3.29 -14.87 15.33
CA HIS A 567 2.59 -15.74 14.37
C HIS A 567 3.51 -16.88 13.95
N ALA A 568 2.92 -18.07 13.78
CA ALA A 568 3.61 -19.25 13.25
C ALA A 568 2.63 -20.11 12.41
N PRO A 569 3.12 -21.15 11.71
CA PRO A 569 2.28 -22.06 10.95
C PRO A 569 1.15 -22.72 11.76
N GLY A 570 0.19 -23.31 11.03
CA GLY A 570 -0.86 -24.13 11.64
C GLY A 570 -1.80 -23.34 12.56
N TRP A 571 -2.07 -22.08 12.23
CA TRP A 571 -2.98 -21.18 12.98
C TRP A 571 -2.51 -20.81 14.39
N SER A 572 -1.20 -20.95 14.65
CA SER A 572 -0.64 -20.66 15.97
C SER A 572 -0.35 -19.17 16.12
N VAL A 573 -0.95 -18.55 17.14
CA VAL A 573 -0.69 -17.16 17.51
C VAL A 573 -0.49 -17.05 19.02
N TRP A 574 0.52 -16.29 19.43
CA TRP A 574 0.75 -15.91 20.82
C TRP A 574 0.66 -14.39 20.96
N GLU A 575 -0.12 -13.91 21.92
CA GLU A 575 -0.09 -12.51 22.33
C GLU A 575 0.50 -12.37 23.73
N LEU A 576 1.52 -11.53 23.86
CA LEU A 576 2.27 -11.28 25.08
C LEU A 576 2.21 -9.79 25.37
N ARG A 577 1.57 -9.40 26.48
CA ARG A 577 1.57 -8.01 26.94
C ARG A 577 1.90 -7.91 28.42
N GLY A 578 2.53 -6.81 28.81
CA GLY A 578 2.76 -6.45 30.21
C GLY A 578 3.59 -5.18 30.38
N ALA A 579 3.58 -4.60 31.57
CA ALA A 579 4.35 -3.38 31.89
C ALA A 579 5.80 -3.67 32.34
N GLY A 580 6.16 -4.93 32.51
CA GLY A 580 7.48 -5.36 32.97
C GLY A 580 7.47 -6.80 33.50
N ALA A 581 8.43 -7.12 34.37
CA ALA A 581 8.47 -8.43 35.04
C ALA A 581 7.32 -8.56 36.05
N GLY A 582 6.40 -9.50 35.80
CA GLY A 582 5.18 -9.70 36.59
C GLY A 582 4.92 -11.18 36.85
N ALA A 583 3.65 -11.59 36.77
CA ALA A 583 3.33 -13.00 36.59
C ALA A 583 3.75 -13.47 35.19
N GLU A 584 3.83 -14.79 34.99
CA GLU A 584 4.09 -15.40 33.68
C GLU A 584 3.20 -16.63 33.49
N ALA A 585 2.88 -16.92 32.23
CA ALA A 585 2.19 -18.14 31.87
C ALA A 585 2.60 -18.62 30.47
N HIS A 586 2.78 -19.93 30.31
CA HIS A 586 2.98 -20.55 29.01
C HIS A 586 2.15 -21.84 28.89
N LEU A 587 1.86 -22.21 27.64
CA LEU A 587 1.15 -23.42 27.29
C LEU A 587 2.13 -24.53 26.94
N ALA A 588 1.86 -25.73 27.43
CA ALA A 588 2.52 -26.97 27.03
C ALA A 588 1.46 -27.99 26.62
N GLU A 589 1.53 -28.47 25.38
CA GLU A 589 0.61 -29.47 24.87
C GLU A 589 0.84 -30.85 25.51
N GLN A 590 -0.22 -31.62 25.70
CA GLN A 590 -0.16 -33.04 26.06
C GLN A 590 -1.04 -33.88 25.10
N PRO A 591 -0.61 -34.07 23.84
CA PRO A 591 -1.41 -34.70 22.80
C PRO A 591 -1.97 -36.07 23.19
N ALA A 592 -1.14 -36.93 23.79
CA ALA A 592 -1.53 -38.29 24.21
C ALA A 592 -2.65 -38.31 25.25
N ALA A 593 -2.74 -37.26 26.09
CA ALA A 593 -3.80 -37.12 27.09
C ALA A 593 -5.02 -36.35 26.55
N GLY A 594 -4.93 -35.78 25.34
CA GLY A 594 -5.91 -34.85 24.76
C GLY A 594 -6.09 -33.59 25.61
N ARG A 595 -5.00 -33.06 26.20
CA ARG A 595 -5.04 -31.92 27.13
C ARG A 595 -3.97 -30.88 26.80
N VAL A 596 -4.14 -29.68 27.34
CA VAL A 596 -3.11 -28.64 27.42
C VAL A 596 -2.83 -28.31 28.89
N ARG A 597 -1.56 -28.02 29.20
CA ARG A 597 -1.11 -27.57 30.52
C ARG A 597 -0.73 -26.11 30.43
N ILE A 598 -1.31 -25.30 31.30
CA ILE A 598 -0.98 -23.89 31.44
C ILE A 598 -0.14 -23.79 32.70
N VAL A 599 1.15 -23.53 32.52
CA VAL A 599 2.09 -23.37 33.62
C VAL A 599 2.14 -21.89 33.97
N CYS A 600 1.55 -21.55 35.10
CA CYS A 600 1.55 -20.21 35.67
C CYS A 600 2.68 -20.09 36.69
N SER A 601 3.45 -19.01 36.65
CA SER A 601 4.53 -18.72 37.59
C SER A 601 4.50 -17.25 38.00
N ASN A 602 4.99 -16.96 39.19
CA ASN A 602 5.11 -15.59 39.68
C ASN A 602 6.55 -15.26 40.07
N PRO A 603 7.38 -14.78 39.14
CA PRO A 603 8.73 -14.33 39.46
C PRO A 603 8.77 -12.98 40.21
N SER A 604 7.65 -12.26 40.32
CA SER A 604 7.60 -10.96 41.00
C SER A 604 7.60 -11.09 42.53
N ALA A 605 7.87 -9.98 43.24
CA ALA A 605 7.94 -9.93 44.70
C ALA A 605 6.56 -9.93 45.40
N THR A 606 5.49 -9.63 44.68
CA THR A 606 4.13 -9.51 45.23
C THR A 606 3.29 -10.74 44.88
N THR A 607 2.27 -11.04 45.67
CA THR A 607 1.31 -12.11 45.33
C THR A 607 0.47 -11.68 44.11
N ARG A 608 0.26 -12.60 43.18
CA ARG A 608 -0.51 -12.36 41.94
C ARG A 608 -1.70 -13.32 41.82
N ARG A 609 -2.78 -12.86 41.21
CA ARG A 609 -4.01 -13.63 40.98
C ARG A 609 -4.34 -13.71 39.49
N LEU A 610 -4.03 -14.86 38.90
CA LEU A 610 -4.28 -15.11 37.49
C LEU A 610 -5.65 -15.72 37.25
N LEU A 611 -6.32 -15.28 36.20
CA LEU A 611 -7.49 -15.96 35.63
C LEU A 611 -7.04 -16.72 34.38
N VAL A 612 -7.33 -18.02 34.33
CA VAL A 612 -6.96 -18.91 33.22
C VAL A 612 -8.24 -19.52 32.64
N GLY A 613 -8.46 -19.39 31.34
CA GLY A 613 -9.64 -19.98 30.70
C GLY A 613 -9.56 -19.98 29.17
N GLU A 614 -10.55 -20.62 28.55
CA GLU A 614 -10.82 -20.54 27.11
C GLU A 614 -11.62 -19.25 26.81
N SER A 615 -11.33 -18.61 25.68
CA SER A 615 -12.02 -17.41 25.21
C SER A 615 -13.21 -17.71 24.31
N VAL A 616 -13.13 -18.82 23.57
CA VAL A 616 -13.93 -19.04 22.36
C VAL A 616 -14.67 -20.36 22.39
N HIS A 617 -13.94 -21.46 22.50
CA HIS A 617 -14.52 -22.78 22.28
C HIS A 617 -15.17 -23.29 23.56
N SER A 618 -16.51 -23.27 23.60
CA SER A 618 -17.27 -23.79 24.73
C SER A 618 -17.48 -25.30 24.62
N ARG A 619 -17.56 -25.96 25.77
CA ARG A 619 -17.92 -27.37 25.98
C ARG A 619 -19.34 -27.55 26.54
N GLY A 620 -20.12 -26.47 26.64
CA GLY A 620 -21.39 -26.43 27.38
C GLY A 620 -21.21 -26.04 28.85
N HIS A 621 -22.18 -26.39 29.72
CA HIS A 621 -22.33 -25.92 31.13
C HIS A 621 -21.22 -26.32 32.14
N GLY A 622 -20.00 -26.63 31.69
CA GLY A 622 -18.87 -27.07 32.52
C GLY A 622 -17.57 -26.28 32.35
N ASP A 623 -17.49 -25.31 31.44
CA ASP A 623 -16.29 -24.49 31.29
C ASP A 623 -16.09 -23.62 32.53
N ARG A 624 -14.89 -23.73 33.12
CA ARG A 624 -14.54 -23.01 34.34
C ARG A 624 -13.34 -22.14 34.05
N VAL A 625 -13.53 -20.83 34.19
CA VAL A 625 -12.42 -19.91 34.43
C VAL A 625 -11.78 -20.27 35.76
N HIS A 626 -10.49 -20.60 35.75
CA HIS A 626 -9.71 -20.95 36.93
C HIS A 626 -9.06 -19.71 37.51
N THR A 627 -9.20 -19.50 38.82
CA THR A 627 -8.44 -18.49 39.55
C THR A 627 -7.24 -19.13 40.23
N VAL A 628 -6.04 -18.66 39.91
CA VAL A 628 -4.77 -19.17 40.45
C VAL A 628 -4.11 -18.05 41.27
N THR A 629 -3.94 -18.27 42.57
CA THR A 629 -3.22 -17.33 43.45
C THR A 629 -1.79 -17.82 43.67
N LEU A 630 -0.80 -17.01 43.31
CA LEU A 630 0.61 -17.35 43.37
C LEU A 630 1.37 -16.37 44.27
N ARG A 631 1.99 -16.89 45.33
CA ARG A 631 2.99 -16.14 46.11
C ARG A 631 4.24 -15.92 45.26
N SER A 632 5.10 -14.98 45.67
CA SER A 632 6.40 -14.76 45.04
C SER A 632 7.19 -16.08 44.92
N GLY A 633 7.75 -16.34 43.73
CA GLY A 633 8.51 -17.54 43.40
C GLY A 633 7.67 -18.82 43.18
N ALA A 634 6.36 -18.79 43.39
CA ALA A 634 5.51 -19.97 43.25
C ALA A 634 5.08 -20.21 41.79
N SER A 635 4.83 -21.49 41.48
CA SER A 635 4.26 -21.93 40.20
C SER A 635 3.09 -22.88 40.42
N HIS A 636 2.13 -22.88 39.49
CA HIS A 636 0.97 -23.77 39.49
C HIS A 636 0.64 -24.19 38.05
N THR A 637 0.12 -25.40 37.87
CA THR A 637 -0.30 -25.90 36.55
C THR A 637 -1.81 -26.08 36.51
N VAL A 638 -2.47 -25.33 35.63
CA VAL A 638 -3.87 -25.58 35.26
C VAL A 638 -3.89 -26.58 34.11
N ARG A 639 -4.76 -27.58 34.20
CA ARG A 639 -4.95 -28.59 33.14
C ARG A 639 -6.30 -28.34 32.50
N LEU A 640 -6.27 -27.83 31.28
CA LEU A 640 -7.46 -27.71 30.45
C LEU A 640 -7.45 -28.87 29.46
N ARG A 641 -8.63 -29.27 29.01
CA ARG A 641 -8.68 -29.98 27.73
C ARG A 641 -9.31 -29.01 26.72
N PRO A 642 -8.83 -28.95 25.48
CA PRO A 642 -9.48 -28.14 24.45
C PRO A 642 -10.89 -28.65 24.13
N ALA A 643 -11.72 -27.82 23.49
CA ALA A 643 -13.05 -28.22 23.05
C ALA A 643 -12.98 -29.25 21.90
N ASP A 644 -14.13 -29.53 21.28
CA ASP A 644 -14.23 -30.51 20.21
C ASP A 644 -13.15 -30.29 19.13
N HIS A 645 -12.52 -31.39 18.71
CA HIS A 645 -11.48 -31.45 17.69
C HIS A 645 -10.13 -30.80 18.01
N GLY A 646 -9.91 -30.39 19.27
CA GLY A 646 -8.59 -30.02 19.80
C GLY A 646 -8.22 -28.54 19.67
N TRP A 647 -9.12 -27.69 19.18
CA TRP A 647 -8.93 -26.24 19.08
C TRP A 647 -9.00 -25.56 20.45
N TYR A 648 -8.08 -24.61 20.67
CA TYR A 648 -8.00 -23.82 21.89
C TYR A 648 -7.70 -22.34 21.59
N ASP A 649 -8.27 -21.46 22.40
CA ASP A 649 -7.94 -20.04 22.49
C ASP A 649 -7.79 -19.72 23.99
N ILE A 650 -6.62 -20.06 24.52
CA ILE A 650 -6.34 -19.97 25.95
C ILE A 650 -5.90 -18.57 26.29
N VAL A 651 -6.51 -18.01 27.32
CA VAL A 651 -6.22 -16.69 27.84
C VAL A 651 -5.80 -16.79 29.31
N VAL A 652 -4.76 -16.04 29.65
CA VAL A 652 -4.34 -15.75 31.02
C VAL A 652 -4.24 -14.25 31.21
N VAL A 653 -4.98 -13.74 32.20
CA VAL A 653 -4.92 -12.33 32.64
C VAL A 653 -4.58 -12.26 34.12
N ASP A 654 -3.92 -11.18 34.53
CA ASP A 654 -3.60 -10.92 35.94
C ASP A 654 -4.61 -9.90 36.50
N ARG A 655 -5.30 -10.27 37.59
CA ARG A 655 -6.23 -9.36 38.26
C ARG A 655 -5.53 -8.21 38.99
N ASP A 656 -4.26 -8.42 39.33
CA ASP A 656 -3.44 -7.47 40.08
C ASP A 656 -2.50 -6.67 39.14
N ASP A 657 -2.45 -7.02 37.85
CA ASP A 657 -1.77 -6.28 36.78
C ASP A 657 -2.62 -6.29 35.50
N PRO A 658 -3.48 -5.29 35.30
CA PRO A 658 -4.37 -5.23 34.15
C PRO A 658 -3.66 -5.11 32.78
N ALA A 659 -2.36 -4.79 32.75
CA ALA A 659 -1.60 -4.77 31.50
C ALA A 659 -1.19 -6.18 31.02
N PHE A 660 -1.16 -7.16 31.95
CA PHE A 660 -0.71 -8.51 31.67
C PHE A 660 -1.73 -9.29 30.84
N LEU A 661 -1.27 -9.79 29.68
CA LEU A 661 -1.99 -10.73 28.84
C LEU A 661 -1.04 -11.82 28.35
N ARG A 662 -1.48 -13.07 28.45
CA ARG A 662 -0.98 -14.18 27.64
C ARG A 662 -2.16 -14.80 26.92
N ARG A 663 -2.18 -14.71 25.60
CA ARG A 663 -3.13 -15.45 24.75
C ARG A 663 -2.37 -16.44 23.90
N MET A 664 -2.88 -17.66 23.78
CA MET A 664 -2.30 -18.72 22.98
C MET A 664 -3.40 -19.41 22.20
N THR A 665 -3.34 -19.31 20.88
CA THR A 665 -4.29 -19.97 19.96
C THR A 665 -3.60 -21.09 19.22
N GLY A 666 -4.37 -22.11 18.91
CA GLY A 666 -3.88 -23.22 18.10
C GLY A 666 -4.77 -24.44 18.20
N ARG A 667 -4.24 -25.56 17.77
CA ARG A 667 -4.91 -26.84 17.79
C ARG A 667 -3.96 -27.92 18.24
N LEU A 668 -4.40 -28.75 19.18
CA LEU A 668 -3.62 -29.89 19.64
C LEU A 668 -3.17 -30.75 18.46
N ALA A 669 -1.87 -30.99 18.40
CA ALA A 669 -1.30 -31.83 17.37
C ALA A 669 -1.81 -33.27 17.49
N HIS A 670 -2.37 -33.80 16.41
CA HIS A 670 -2.84 -35.18 16.32
C HIS A 670 -2.42 -35.77 14.99
N ASP A 671 -1.99 -37.03 15.01
CA ASP A 671 -1.60 -37.77 13.80
C ASP A 671 -2.83 -38.26 12.99
N ARG A 672 -4.01 -37.70 13.27
CA ARG A 672 -5.28 -38.01 12.62
C ARG A 672 -5.87 -36.74 12.00
N PRO A 673 -6.60 -36.88 10.87
CA PRO A 673 -7.38 -35.77 10.36
C PRO A 673 -8.34 -35.24 11.44
N GLY A 674 -8.62 -33.94 11.42
CA GLY A 674 -9.73 -33.40 12.20
C GLY A 674 -10.48 -32.34 11.43
N VAL A 675 -10.88 -31.26 12.08
CA VAL A 675 -11.65 -30.18 11.44
C VAL A 675 -10.95 -28.83 11.63
N THR A 676 -11.18 -27.91 10.68
CA THR A 676 -10.79 -26.51 10.80
C THR A 676 -11.49 -25.83 11.97
N ASP A 677 -11.02 -24.64 12.36
CA ASP A 677 -11.55 -23.95 13.54
C ASP A 677 -13.08 -23.77 13.45
N PRO A 678 -13.87 -24.37 14.37
CA PRO A 678 -15.33 -24.23 14.38
C PRO A 678 -15.81 -22.82 14.71
N ALA A 679 -14.91 -21.95 15.20
CA ALA A 679 -15.23 -20.59 15.57
C ALA A 679 -14.82 -19.55 14.50
N THR A 680 -14.23 -19.96 13.38
CA THR A 680 -13.98 -19.10 12.20
C THR A 680 -15.27 -18.36 11.81
N GLY A 681 -15.16 -17.05 11.55
CA GLY A 681 -16.29 -16.22 11.15
C GLY A 681 -17.28 -15.87 12.29
N THR A 682 -17.05 -16.32 13.53
CA THR A 682 -17.90 -15.91 14.66
C THR A 682 -17.38 -14.60 15.30
N PRO A 683 -18.25 -13.60 15.52
CA PRO A 683 -17.83 -12.34 16.14
C PRO A 683 -17.40 -12.55 17.60
N PRO A 684 -16.54 -11.65 18.15
CA PRO A 684 -16.18 -11.72 19.55
C PRO A 684 -17.41 -11.47 20.44
N ALA A 685 -17.56 -12.30 21.47
CA ALA A 685 -18.65 -12.25 22.44
C ALA A 685 -18.63 -10.99 23.32
N LEU A 686 -17.44 -10.48 23.64
CA LEU A 686 -17.22 -9.19 24.29
C LEU A 686 -16.43 -8.32 23.31
N ALA A 687 -16.91 -7.12 23.03
CA ALA A 687 -16.21 -6.14 22.20
C ALA A 687 -16.04 -4.84 22.98
N ALA A 688 -15.06 -4.03 22.59
CA ALA A 688 -14.81 -2.71 23.17
C ALA A 688 -14.57 -1.69 22.05
N THR A 689 -14.94 -0.45 22.29
CA THR A 689 -14.56 0.70 21.45
C THR A 689 -13.99 1.79 22.34
N VAL A 690 -13.00 2.52 21.83
CA VAL A 690 -12.44 3.70 22.51
C VAL A 690 -12.98 4.93 21.80
N GLY A 691 -13.92 5.61 22.45
CA GLY A 691 -14.40 6.92 22.07
C GLY A 691 -13.43 7.99 22.51
N LEU A 692 -12.80 8.65 21.54
CA LEU A 692 -12.06 9.88 21.76
C LEU A 692 -13.04 11.06 21.68
N PRO A 693 -12.82 12.14 22.46
CA PRO A 693 -13.64 13.35 22.39
C PRO A 693 -13.43 14.05 21.05
N GLU A 694 -14.28 15.05 20.77
CA GLU A 694 -14.14 15.85 19.55
C GLU A 694 -12.74 16.47 19.45
N PRO A 695 -12.17 16.52 18.22
CA PRO A 695 -10.88 17.15 18.00
C PRO A 695 -10.86 18.58 18.54
N LEU A 696 -9.71 18.98 19.10
CA LEU A 696 -9.56 20.35 19.57
C LEU A 696 -9.66 21.33 18.40
N PRO A 697 -10.42 22.44 18.55
CA PRO A 697 -10.70 23.36 17.45
C PRO A 697 -9.46 23.89 16.71
N SER A 698 -8.33 24.05 17.40
CA SER A 698 -7.10 24.64 16.85
C SER A 698 -6.09 23.64 16.33
N LEU A 699 -6.28 22.34 16.54
CA LEU A 699 -5.23 21.33 16.31
C LEU A 699 -5.70 20.09 15.56
N GLY A 700 -7.00 19.84 15.50
CA GLY A 700 -7.51 18.61 14.90
C GLY A 700 -7.10 17.33 15.66
N THR A 701 -6.59 17.45 16.90
CA THR A 701 -6.20 16.31 17.75
C THR A 701 -6.94 16.37 19.10
N PRO A 702 -7.31 15.23 19.71
CA PRO A 702 -8.07 15.20 20.96
C PRO A 702 -7.22 15.38 22.23
N PHE A 703 -5.90 15.16 22.15
CA PHE A 703 -4.98 15.28 23.29
C PHE A 703 -4.02 16.45 23.13
N VAL A 704 -3.76 17.15 24.23
CA VAL A 704 -2.73 18.18 24.36
C VAL A 704 -1.80 17.77 25.49
N GLN A 705 -0.49 18.00 25.31
CA GLN A 705 0.52 17.77 26.33
C GLN A 705 0.01 18.25 27.69
N GLY A 706 0.09 17.39 28.72
CA GLY A 706 -0.25 17.64 30.14
C GLY A 706 -1.63 18.20 30.42
N SER A 707 -2.53 18.22 29.44
CA SER A 707 -3.93 18.57 29.64
C SER A 707 -4.73 17.28 29.85
N PRO A 708 -5.55 17.18 30.91
CA PRO A 708 -6.45 16.06 31.10
C PRO A 708 -7.54 16.05 30.02
N THR A 709 -7.73 14.90 29.37
CA THR A 709 -8.71 14.66 28.31
C THR A 709 -9.59 13.48 28.71
N ASP A 710 -10.91 13.64 28.60
CA ASP A 710 -11.85 12.56 28.87
C ASP A 710 -11.91 11.57 27.70
N VAL A 711 -11.80 10.29 28.02
CA VAL A 711 -11.87 9.17 27.08
C VAL A 711 -12.99 8.24 27.53
N VAL A 712 -13.85 7.84 26.61
CA VAL A 712 -14.93 6.89 26.87
C VAL A 712 -14.56 5.54 26.28
N VAL A 713 -14.75 4.48 27.05
CA VAL A 713 -14.62 3.11 26.58
C VAL A 713 -15.98 2.46 26.62
N THR A 714 -16.55 2.15 25.47
CA THR A 714 -17.85 1.46 25.38
C THR A 714 -17.60 -0.03 25.22
N LEU A 715 -18.10 -0.81 26.16
CA LEU A 715 -18.10 -2.26 26.10
C LEU A 715 -19.42 -2.76 25.56
N HIS A 716 -19.39 -3.80 24.73
CA HIS A 716 -20.56 -4.42 24.13
C HIS A 716 -20.57 -5.91 24.45
N ASN A 717 -21.62 -6.40 25.11
CA ASN A 717 -21.84 -7.83 25.28
C ASN A 717 -22.67 -8.37 24.11
N ARG A 718 -22.00 -9.04 23.17
CA ARG A 718 -22.61 -9.70 22.02
C ARG A 718 -22.90 -11.18 22.26
N SER A 719 -22.63 -11.68 23.47
CA SER A 719 -22.96 -13.06 23.85
C SER A 719 -24.46 -13.23 24.13
N HIS A 720 -24.92 -14.48 24.15
CA HIS A 720 -26.31 -14.81 24.51
C HIS A 720 -26.59 -14.71 26.02
N GLY A 721 -25.54 -14.67 26.85
CA GLY A 721 -25.63 -14.68 28.30
C GLY A 721 -25.20 -13.37 28.95
N ARG A 722 -25.47 -13.24 30.24
CA ARG A 722 -24.89 -12.17 31.07
C ARG A 722 -23.39 -12.45 31.27
N LEU A 723 -22.58 -11.40 31.14
CA LEU A 723 -21.18 -11.43 31.55
C LEU A 723 -21.06 -11.02 33.02
N ASP A 724 -20.28 -11.76 33.80
CA ASP A 724 -19.98 -11.56 35.22
C ASP A 724 -18.48 -11.28 35.42
N ASP A 725 -18.09 -10.77 36.59
CA ASP A 725 -16.70 -10.44 36.93
C ASP A 725 -16.00 -9.53 35.90
N LEU A 726 -16.77 -8.62 35.28
CA LEU A 726 -16.24 -7.68 34.32
C LEU A 726 -15.17 -6.81 34.97
N SER A 727 -14.01 -6.79 34.34
CA SER A 727 -12.85 -5.99 34.74
C SER A 727 -12.27 -5.34 33.49
N THR A 728 -11.92 -4.07 33.61
CA THR A 728 -11.44 -3.28 32.49
C THR A 728 -10.30 -2.38 32.92
N ALA A 729 -9.34 -2.19 32.03
CA ALA A 729 -8.32 -1.16 32.17
C ALA A 729 -8.13 -0.44 30.84
N LEU A 730 -7.84 0.85 30.94
CA LEU A 730 -7.30 1.66 29.87
C LEU A 730 -5.80 1.83 30.13
N ILE A 731 -4.99 1.35 29.22
CA ILE A 731 -3.53 1.39 29.28
C ILE A 731 -3.09 2.52 28.35
N ALA A 732 -2.16 3.34 28.81
CA ALA A 732 -1.52 4.39 28.03
C ALA A 732 0.02 4.18 28.03
N PRO A 733 0.76 4.85 27.13
CA PRO A 733 2.21 4.78 27.10
C PRO A 733 2.85 5.33 28.38
N SER A 734 4.14 5.03 28.59
CA SER A 734 4.89 5.66 29.68
C SER A 734 4.83 7.19 29.59
N GLY A 735 4.78 7.85 30.74
CA GLY A 735 4.61 9.30 30.85
C GLY A 735 3.16 9.79 30.80
N TRP A 736 2.21 8.94 30.42
CA TRP A 736 0.78 9.28 30.42
C TRP A 736 0.12 8.84 31.71
N ALA A 737 -0.65 9.73 32.34
CA ALA A 737 -1.49 9.38 33.47
C ALA A 737 -2.88 8.95 32.97
N VAL A 738 -3.41 7.85 33.52
CA VAL A 738 -4.78 7.39 33.26
C VAL A 738 -5.50 7.23 34.59
N GLU A 739 -6.58 7.97 34.76
CA GLU A 739 -7.44 7.88 35.93
C GLU A 739 -8.85 7.46 35.50
N ARG A 740 -9.45 6.50 36.20
CA ARG A 740 -10.85 6.13 35.95
C ARG A 740 -11.76 7.07 36.75
N THR A 741 -12.63 7.81 36.07
CA THR A 741 -13.50 8.82 36.70
C THR A 741 -14.96 8.35 36.88
N GLY A 742 -15.33 7.18 36.34
CA GLY A 742 -16.67 6.59 36.48
C GLY A 742 -16.70 5.18 37.08
N PRO A 743 -17.87 4.72 37.59
CA PRO A 743 -18.03 3.36 38.10
C PRO A 743 -17.84 2.31 36.98
N SER A 744 -17.30 1.13 37.32
CA SER A 744 -17.25 -0.02 36.42
C SER A 744 -18.41 -0.97 36.69
N PRO A 745 -19.19 -1.39 35.69
CA PRO A 745 -20.09 -2.52 35.87
C PRO A 745 -19.26 -3.75 36.22
N ARG A 746 -19.74 -4.55 37.19
CA ARG A 746 -19.21 -5.90 37.43
C ARG A 746 -19.93 -6.95 36.59
N THR A 747 -21.06 -6.59 36.00
CA THR A 747 -21.89 -7.45 35.15
C THR A 747 -22.39 -6.68 33.95
N LEU A 748 -22.56 -7.33 32.81
CA LEU A 748 -23.12 -6.75 31.58
C LEU A 748 -24.13 -7.74 30.96
N ALA A 749 -25.39 -7.36 30.81
CA ALA A 749 -26.41 -8.28 30.28
C ALA A 749 -26.21 -8.53 28.77
N ALA A 750 -26.83 -9.59 28.25
CA ALA A 750 -26.75 -9.92 26.82
C ALA A 750 -27.34 -8.80 25.97
N GLY A 751 -26.61 -8.35 24.95
CA GLY A 751 -27.01 -7.23 24.09
C GLY A 751 -26.72 -5.83 24.65
N ASP A 752 -26.42 -5.71 25.94
CA ASP A 752 -26.18 -4.42 26.59
C ASP A 752 -24.81 -3.84 26.26
N THR A 753 -24.72 -2.51 26.44
CA THR A 753 -23.47 -1.77 26.41
C THR A 753 -23.18 -1.09 27.75
N ALA A 754 -21.91 -0.82 28.02
CA ALA A 754 -21.49 -0.06 29.18
C ALA A 754 -20.36 0.91 28.85
N ASP A 755 -20.56 2.18 29.17
CA ASP A 755 -19.56 3.23 29.02
C ASP A 755 -18.72 3.37 30.29
N LEU A 756 -17.41 3.32 30.12
CA LEU A 756 -16.42 3.56 31.16
C LEU A 756 -15.68 4.86 30.85
N ARG A 757 -15.67 5.79 31.79
CA ARG A 757 -14.98 7.07 31.63
C ARG A 757 -13.61 7.05 32.28
N PHE A 758 -12.64 7.53 31.54
CA PHE A 758 -11.27 7.73 31.96
C PHE A 758 -10.87 9.17 31.67
N THR A 759 -10.02 9.74 32.52
CA THR A 759 -9.30 10.96 32.24
C THR A 759 -7.86 10.58 31.96
N VAL A 760 -7.36 11.02 30.81
CA VAL A 760 -6.04 10.68 30.28
C VAL A 760 -5.23 11.97 30.15
N THR A 761 -4.01 11.99 30.69
CA THR A 761 -3.13 13.17 30.65
C THR A 761 -1.78 12.78 30.05
N PRO A 762 -1.45 13.21 28.83
CA PRO A 762 -0.12 13.00 28.25
C PRO A 762 0.97 13.73 29.04
N SER A 763 2.23 13.27 28.98
CA SER A 763 3.35 14.04 29.53
C SER A 763 3.58 15.36 28.77
N GLY A 764 4.39 16.25 29.35
CA GLY A 764 4.72 17.55 28.74
C GLY A 764 5.57 17.48 27.47
N ASP A 765 6.13 16.31 27.16
CA ASP A 765 6.97 16.03 26.00
C ASP A 765 6.37 14.98 25.05
N ALA A 766 5.18 14.46 25.36
CA ALA A 766 4.50 13.49 24.51
C ALA A 766 4.10 14.11 23.17
N THR A 767 4.40 13.44 22.06
CA THR A 767 4.01 13.85 20.70
C THR A 767 2.95 12.92 20.09
N ALA A 768 2.86 11.69 20.59
CA ALA A 768 1.85 10.71 20.21
C ALA A 768 1.71 9.67 21.33
N GLY A 769 0.64 8.88 21.26
CA GLY A 769 0.43 7.76 22.17
C GLY A 769 -0.44 6.67 21.58
N ARG A 770 -0.53 5.56 22.29
CA ARG A 770 -1.48 4.50 22.00
C ARG A 770 -2.24 4.14 23.25
N LEU A 771 -3.56 4.27 23.17
CA LEU A 771 -4.46 3.80 24.21
C LEU A 771 -4.89 2.38 23.88
N ALA A 772 -4.86 1.49 24.87
CA ALA A 772 -5.31 0.12 24.73
C ALA A 772 -6.32 -0.21 25.83
N VAL A 773 -7.48 -0.72 25.45
CA VAL A 773 -8.46 -1.24 26.40
C VAL A 773 -8.27 -2.73 26.53
N THR A 774 -8.18 -3.19 27.77
CA THR A 774 -8.30 -4.61 28.09
C THR A 774 -9.55 -4.79 28.92
N ALA A 775 -10.55 -5.45 28.38
CA ALA A 775 -11.71 -5.88 29.15
C ALA A 775 -11.75 -7.40 29.19
N HIS A 776 -11.99 -7.95 30.37
CA HIS A 776 -12.23 -9.37 30.52
C HIS A 776 -13.45 -9.61 31.39
N ALA A 777 -14.23 -10.62 31.04
CA ALA A 777 -15.39 -11.03 31.80
C ALA A 777 -15.58 -12.54 31.73
N ARG A 778 -16.29 -13.08 32.71
CA ARG A 778 -16.73 -14.46 32.71
C ARG A 778 -18.13 -14.54 32.09
N GLY A 779 -18.29 -15.34 31.05
CA GLY A 779 -19.59 -15.55 30.39
C GLY A 779 -19.67 -16.94 29.81
N ASP A 780 -20.77 -17.65 30.09
CA ASP A 780 -20.98 -19.03 29.63
C ASP A 780 -19.85 -20.00 30.02
N GLY A 781 -19.16 -19.71 31.13
CA GLY A 781 -17.99 -20.49 31.58
C GLY A 781 -16.66 -20.13 30.91
N LEU A 782 -16.69 -19.25 29.92
CA LEU A 782 -15.52 -18.78 29.17
C LEU A 782 -15.01 -17.43 29.69
N LEU A 783 -13.73 -17.16 29.45
CA LEU A 783 -13.07 -15.90 29.73
C LEU A 783 -13.15 -15.02 28.47
N ARG A 784 -14.17 -14.16 28.38
CA ARG A 784 -14.37 -13.28 27.23
C ARG A 784 -13.41 -12.11 27.30
N LEU A 785 -12.80 -11.76 26.18
CA LEU A 785 -11.89 -10.64 26.04
C LEU A 785 -12.44 -9.61 25.06
N ALA A 786 -12.23 -8.34 25.37
CA ALA A 786 -12.13 -7.29 24.37
C ALA A 786 -10.78 -6.60 24.47
N ASP A 787 -10.15 -6.42 23.32
CA ASP A 787 -8.88 -5.73 23.18
C ASP A 787 -9.00 -4.75 22.01
N THR A 788 -9.00 -3.46 22.33
CA THR A 788 -9.17 -2.39 21.33
C THR A 788 -8.09 -1.35 21.53
N ARG A 789 -7.45 -0.92 20.44
CA ARG A 789 -6.35 0.05 20.48
C ARG A 789 -6.67 1.23 19.58
N VAL A 790 -6.29 2.43 20.02
CA VAL A 790 -6.35 3.64 19.20
C VAL A 790 -5.01 4.35 19.30
N ARG A 791 -4.38 4.55 18.14
CA ARG A 791 -3.25 5.47 18.03
C ARG A 791 -3.79 6.89 18.06
N THR A 792 -3.11 7.76 18.78
CA THR A 792 -3.51 9.15 18.92
C THR A 792 -2.31 10.07 18.87
N GLU A 793 -2.53 11.27 18.37
CA GLU A 793 -1.53 12.34 18.33
C GLU A 793 -1.71 13.25 19.53
N VAL A 794 -0.61 13.83 19.98
CA VAL A 794 -0.62 14.82 21.06
C VAL A 794 -0.12 16.11 20.50
N ALA A 795 -0.98 17.12 20.53
CA ALA A 795 -0.55 18.45 20.20
C ALA A 795 0.31 19.05 21.33
N PRO A 796 1.33 19.84 20.97
CA PRO A 796 2.03 20.64 21.95
C PRO A 796 1.08 21.63 22.64
N ALA A 797 1.33 21.89 23.92
CA ALA A 797 0.52 22.84 24.69
C ALA A 797 0.68 24.29 24.21
N LEU A 798 1.84 24.60 23.63
CA LEU A 798 2.21 25.91 23.09
C LEU A 798 2.66 25.74 21.64
N THR A 799 2.00 26.43 20.72
CA THR A 799 2.48 26.64 19.36
C THR A 799 2.65 28.12 19.09
N VAL A 800 3.49 28.42 18.09
CA VAL A 800 3.59 29.78 17.55
C VAL A 800 3.59 29.67 16.04
N THR A 801 2.88 30.58 15.40
CA THR A 801 2.97 30.84 13.97
C THR A 801 3.47 32.25 13.76
N LEU A 802 4.13 32.47 12.62
CA LEU A 802 4.67 33.76 12.24
C LEU A 802 4.14 34.09 10.84
N THR A 803 3.52 35.25 10.70
CA THR A 803 2.95 35.76 9.45
C THR A 803 3.56 37.13 9.14
N GLY A 804 3.69 37.46 7.86
CA GLY A 804 4.16 38.78 7.39
C GLY A 804 3.10 39.48 6.55
N PRO A 805 3.46 40.58 5.88
CA PRO A 805 2.61 41.16 4.84
C PRO A 805 2.18 40.08 3.86
N ALA A 806 0.92 40.15 3.42
CA ALA A 806 0.32 39.08 2.63
C ALA A 806 1.19 38.74 1.41
N SER A 807 1.62 37.49 1.34
CA SER A 807 2.11 36.86 0.12
C SER A 807 1.65 35.40 0.16
N SER A 808 1.48 34.79 -1.01
CA SER A 808 0.94 33.43 -1.10
C SER A 808 1.91 32.41 -0.47
N PRO A 809 1.44 31.40 0.28
CA PRO A 809 2.30 30.44 0.96
C PRO A 809 2.98 29.47 -0.03
N GLY A 810 4.24 29.69 -0.42
CA GLY A 810 5.03 28.62 -1.05
C GLY A 810 6.23 28.97 -1.93
N THR A 811 6.35 30.18 -2.51
CA THR A 811 7.44 30.47 -3.49
C THR A 811 8.41 31.57 -3.07
N ASP A 812 7.89 32.70 -2.58
CA ASP A 812 8.70 33.89 -2.27
C ASP A 812 8.78 34.23 -0.79
N GLY A 813 7.98 33.59 0.08
CA GLY A 813 7.83 34.02 1.47
C GLY A 813 7.21 35.42 1.55
N ALA A 814 7.17 36.03 2.74
CA ALA A 814 6.69 37.41 2.86
C ALA A 814 7.67 38.37 2.17
N VAL A 815 7.15 39.27 1.31
CA VAL A 815 7.97 40.20 0.54
C VAL A 815 8.04 41.54 1.25
N LEU A 816 9.26 42.06 1.43
CA LEU A 816 9.52 43.32 2.11
C LEU A 816 10.22 44.31 1.17
N SER A 817 9.72 45.53 1.07
CA SER A 817 10.42 46.59 0.33
C SER A 817 11.52 47.19 1.23
N PRO A 818 12.82 47.14 0.83
CA PRO A 818 13.89 47.75 1.61
C PRO A 818 13.60 49.20 1.98
N GLY A 819 13.82 49.56 3.24
CA GLY A 819 13.58 50.91 3.77
C GLY A 819 12.13 51.24 4.12
N ARG A 820 11.15 50.36 3.82
CA ARG A 820 9.75 50.52 4.24
C ARG A 820 9.43 49.58 5.42
N PRO A 821 8.65 50.02 6.43
CA PRO A 821 8.21 49.16 7.51
C PRO A 821 7.14 48.19 7.03
N ALA A 822 7.23 46.95 7.51
CA ALA A 822 6.29 45.88 7.22
C ALA A 822 5.85 45.20 8.51
N THR A 823 4.56 44.92 8.63
CA THR A 823 4.00 44.29 9.83
C THR A 823 4.20 42.78 9.77
N VAL A 824 4.85 42.24 10.79
CA VAL A 824 5.04 40.81 11.04
C VAL A 824 4.34 40.44 12.33
N GLU A 825 3.48 39.44 12.30
CA GLU A 825 2.70 39.00 13.44
C GLU A 825 3.15 37.61 13.92
N ALA A 826 3.36 37.45 15.21
CA ALA A 826 3.45 36.14 15.84
C ALA A 826 2.15 35.85 16.57
N THR A 827 1.44 34.82 16.13
CA THR A 827 0.28 34.29 16.86
C THR A 827 0.76 33.16 17.75
N VAL A 828 0.69 33.39 19.06
CA VAL A 828 0.97 32.38 20.07
C VAL A 828 -0.34 31.69 20.40
N THR A 829 -0.40 30.40 20.12
CA THR A 829 -1.59 29.58 20.33
C THR A 829 -1.38 28.68 21.53
N HIS A 830 -2.31 28.76 22.48
CA HIS A 830 -2.35 27.85 23.62
C HIS A 830 -3.57 26.95 23.56
N ALA A 831 -3.33 25.66 23.35
CA ALA A 831 -4.40 24.67 23.25
C ALA A 831 -4.80 24.03 24.60
N GLY A 832 -3.99 24.24 25.64
CA GLY A 832 -4.17 23.59 26.93
C GLY A 832 -5.33 24.16 27.75
N GLY A 833 -5.76 23.38 28.74
CA GLY A 833 -6.87 23.73 29.63
C GLY A 833 -6.50 24.68 30.78
N THR A 834 -5.22 25.03 30.95
CA THR A 834 -4.72 25.89 32.03
C THR A 834 -3.86 27.01 31.47
N PRO A 835 -4.10 28.29 31.82
CA PRO A 835 -3.38 29.42 31.23
C PRO A 835 -1.85 29.30 31.28
N LEU A 836 -1.19 29.75 30.21
CA LEU A 836 0.26 29.95 30.18
C LEU A 836 0.62 31.30 30.82
N THR A 837 1.68 31.33 31.61
CA THR A 837 2.12 32.55 32.32
C THR A 837 3.60 32.84 32.08
N GLY A 838 4.05 34.07 32.32
CA GLY A 838 5.45 34.45 32.08
C GLY A 838 5.84 34.38 30.60
N LEU A 839 4.89 34.66 29.70
CA LEU A 839 5.10 34.65 28.26
C LEU A 839 6.20 35.65 27.90
N THR A 840 7.23 35.16 27.19
CA THR A 840 8.27 35.99 26.60
C THR A 840 8.34 35.66 25.11
N VAL A 841 8.24 36.69 24.27
CA VAL A 841 8.34 36.55 22.81
C VAL A 841 9.51 37.39 22.32
N THR A 842 10.50 36.74 21.72
CA THR A 842 11.73 37.40 21.25
C THR A 842 11.85 37.25 19.73
N PRO A 843 11.78 38.35 18.97
CA PRO A 843 12.11 38.33 17.55
C PRO A 843 13.63 38.20 17.37
N VAL A 844 14.04 37.30 16.49
CA VAL A 844 15.42 37.10 16.06
C VAL A 844 15.48 37.51 14.60
N LEU A 845 16.25 38.56 14.32
CA LEU A 845 16.34 39.21 13.02
C LEU A 845 17.74 39.08 12.41
N PRO A 846 17.88 39.20 11.07
CA PRO A 846 19.17 39.36 10.42
C PRO A 846 19.90 40.63 10.87
N GLU A 847 21.22 40.65 10.67
CA GLU A 847 22.07 41.78 11.03
C GLU A 847 21.63 43.07 10.29
N GLY A 848 21.54 44.18 11.03
CA GLY A 848 21.16 45.50 10.49
C GLY A 848 19.64 45.71 10.31
N TRP A 849 18.82 44.67 10.48
CA TRP A 849 17.37 44.79 10.45
C TRP A 849 16.83 45.30 11.80
N LYS A 850 15.71 46.01 11.76
CA LYS A 850 15.08 46.57 12.97
C LYS A 850 13.65 46.07 13.09
N ALA A 851 13.24 45.64 14.29
CA ALA A 851 11.86 45.37 14.62
C ALA A 851 11.42 46.27 15.78
N THR A 852 10.25 46.89 15.64
CA THR A 852 9.62 47.68 16.70
C THR A 852 8.27 47.08 17.04
N ALA A 853 8.04 46.71 18.30
CA ALA A 853 6.77 46.11 18.71
C ALA A 853 5.61 47.11 18.55
N ARG A 854 4.50 46.64 17.97
CA ARG A 854 3.24 47.38 17.93
C ARG A 854 2.42 47.04 19.17
N GLY A 855 2.36 47.97 20.11
CA GLY A 855 1.55 47.84 21.33
C GLY A 855 2.25 47.07 22.46
N THR A 856 1.45 46.67 23.45
CA THR A 856 1.93 46.04 24.69
C THR A 856 2.11 44.53 24.52
N VAL A 857 3.27 44.00 24.94
CA VAL A 857 3.56 42.57 24.90
C VAL A 857 2.76 41.84 26.01
N PRO A 858 1.93 40.84 25.68
CA PRO A 858 1.23 40.03 26.66
C PRO A 858 2.18 39.20 27.51
N THR A 859 1.86 39.03 28.80
CA THR A 859 2.66 38.20 29.75
C THR A 859 2.02 36.85 30.07
N SER A 860 0.84 36.57 29.49
CA SER A 860 0.10 35.31 29.65
C SER A 860 -0.77 35.04 28.43
N VAL A 861 -1.04 33.76 28.17
CA VAL A 861 -2.01 33.31 27.17
C VAL A 861 -3.12 32.56 27.92
N PRO A 862 -4.38 33.04 27.89
CA PRO A 862 -5.50 32.32 28.51
C PRO A 862 -5.65 30.89 27.97
N ALA A 863 -6.27 30.00 28.75
CA ALA A 863 -6.58 28.63 28.33
C ALA A 863 -7.36 28.64 27.01
N ARG A 864 -7.00 27.73 26.08
CA ARG A 864 -7.68 27.55 24.79
C ARG A 864 -7.86 28.84 23.99
N SER A 865 -6.82 29.67 23.93
CA SER A 865 -6.87 30.97 23.26
C SER A 865 -5.58 31.29 22.54
N ASP A 866 -5.66 32.29 21.67
CA ASP A 866 -4.54 32.82 20.93
C ASP A 866 -4.26 34.25 21.39
N VAL A 867 -2.99 34.61 21.37
CA VAL A 867 -2.59 36.02 21.48
C VAL A 867 -1.62 36.35 20.36
N THR A 868 -1.94 37.42 19.63
CA THR A 868 -1.11 37.92 18.54
C THR A 868 -0.26 39.09 19.02
N LEU A 869 1.01 39.08 18.63
CA LEU A 869 1.94 40.19 18.79
C LEU A 869 2.41 40.62 17.41
N ALA A 870 2.48 41.92 17.17
CA ALA A 870 2.93 42.45 15.89
C ALA A 870 4.21 43.28 16.06
N TRP A 871 5.09 43.23 15.07
CA TRP A 871 6.25 44.12 14.95
C TRP A 871 6.26 44.81 13.59
N ASP A 872 6.68 46.07 13.56
CA ASP A 872 7.14 46.72 12.34
C ASP A 872 8.60 46.35 12.10
N VAL A 873 8.81 45.53 11.08
CA VAL A 873 10.13 45.10 10.63
C VAL A 873 10.57 45.98 9.45
N VAL A 874 11.78 46.53 9.53
CA VAL A 874 12.39 47.34 8.47
C VAL A 874 13.68 46.66 8.02
N ALA A 875 13.71 46.24 6.76
CA ALA A 875 14.92 45.77 6.09
C ALA A 875 15.79 46.99 5.67
N PRO A 876 17.11 46.97 5.89
CA PRO A 876 17.98 48.06 5.44
C PRO A 876 18.09 48.07 3.91
N LEU A 877 18.43 49.24 3.32
CA LEU A 877 18.60 49.36 1.86
C LEU A 877 19.67 48.42 1.30
N THR A 878 20.68 48.07 2.11
CA THR A 878 21.73 47.10 1.75
C THR A 878 21.22 45.66 1.62
N ALA A 879 19.99 45.39 2.07
CA ALA A 879 19.35 44.10 1.93
C ALA A 879 18.46 44.04 0.67
N ALA A 880 18.70 44.81 -0.39
CA ALA A 880 17.95 44.69 -1.65
C ALA A 880 18.15 43.30 -2.28
N ARG A 881 17.07 42.71 -2.83
CA ARG A 881 17.07 41.37 -3.45
C ARG A 881 17.69 40.25 -2.60
N ALA A 882 17.58 40.36 -1.28
CA ALA A 882 18.13 39.42 -0.32
C ALA A 882 17.09 38.39 0.15
N PHE A 883 17.59 37.26 0.63
CA PHE A 883 16.81 36.26 1.34
C PHE A 883 17.15 36.32 2.82
N ALA A 884 16.13 36.29 3.66
CA ALA A 884 16.30 36.24 5.10
C ALA A 884 15.24 35.34 5.75
N THR A 885 15.45 35.02 7.02
CA THR A 885 14.46 34.33 7.84
C THR A 885 14.29 35.12 9.11
N LEU A 886 13.04 35.50 9.39
CA LEU A 886 12.66 36.08 10.67
C LEU A 886 12.23 34.94 11.58
N ARG A 887 12.68 34.92 12.84
CA ARG A 887 12.28 33.88 13.80
C ARG A 887 11.68 34.53 15.04
N ALA A 888 10.63 33.94 15.60
CA ALA A 888 10.09 34.30 16.90
C ALA A 888 10.29 33.11 17.83
N VAL A 889 10.97 33.34 18.96
CA VAL A 889 11.11 32.36 20.04
C VAL A 889 10.17 32.75 21.15
N VAL A 890 9.31 31.83 21.55
CA VAL A 890 8.29 32.00 22.58
C VAL A 890 8.61 31.06 23.73
N THR A 891 8.76 31.62 24.92
CA THR A 891 8.86 30.82 26.15
C THR A 891 7.70 31.16 27.07
N ALA A 892 7.16 30.15 27.74
CA ALA A 892 6.10 30.35 28.74
C ALA A 892 6.20 29.30 29.84
N LYS A 893 5.67 29.63 31.03
CA LYS A 893 5.51 28.70 32.14
C LYS A 893 4.17 28.01 32.06
N TRP A 894 4.18 26.72 32.37
CA TRP A 894 3.01 25.86 32.38
C TRP A 894 3.11 24.86 33.53
N GLY A 895 2.20 25.00 34.50
CA GLY A 895 2.32 24.33 35.79
C GLY A 895 3.65 24.69 36.49
N ALA A 896 4.43 23.67 36.85
CA ALA A 896 5.76 23.84 37.45
C ALA A 896 6.91 23.90 36.42
N GLY A 897 6.63 23.71 35.12
CA GLY A 897 7.63 23.65 34.05
C GLY A 897 7.66 24.88 33.15
N THR A 898 8.65 24.92 32.26
CA THR A 898 8.79 25.91 31.18
C THR A 898 8.66 25.19 29.84
N THR A 899 7.89 25.76 28.92
CA THR A 899 7.76 25.29 27.54
C THR A 899 8.29 26.36 26.58
N GLU A 900 8.89 25.93 25.48
CA GLU A 900 9.40 26.79 24.41
C GLU A 900 8.79 26.36 23.08
N ALA A 901 8.43 27.34 22.25
CA ALA A 901 8.06 27.13 20.87
C ALA A 901 8.73 28.19 20.00
N SER A 902 8.96 27.88 18.72
CA SER A 902 9.47 28.88 17.79
C SER A 902 8.88 28.73 16.41
N ALA A 903 8.67 29.86 15.74
CA ALA A 903 8.25 29.89 14.34
C ALA A 903 9.28 30.65 13.53
N SER A 904 9.35 30.35 12.24
CA SER A 904 10.20 31.06 11.29
C SER A 904 9.35 31.51 10.10
N LEU A 905 9.59 32.72 9.64
CA LEU A 905 9.01 33.31 8.44
C LEU A 905 10.13 33.55 7.43
N PRO A 906 10.20 32.79 6.33
CA PRO A 906 11.07 33.15 5.23
C PRO A 906 10.60 34.46 4.61
N VAL A 907 11.53 35.38 4.37
CA VAL A 907 11.25 36.67 3.74
C VAL A 907 12.21 36.92 2.59
N ARG A 908 11.70 37.58 1.55
CA ARG A 908 12.49 38.13 0.46
C ARG A 908 12.34 39.63 0.43
N THR A 909 13.38 40.31 -0.02
CA THR A 909 13.32 41.75 -0.24
C THR A 909 13.32 42.08 -1.72
N GLY A 910 12.53 43.08 -2.11
CA GLY A 910 12.54 43.62 -3.47
C GLY A 910 13.81 44.44 -3.78
N PRO A 911 13.93 44.99 -4.99
CA PRO A 911 14.90 46.04 -5.28
C PRO A 911 14.60 47.30 -4.44
N VAL A 912 15.51 48.27 -4.44
CA VAL A 912 15.27 49.55 -3.76
C VAL A 912 14.13 50.31 -4.45
N MET A 913 13.05 50.59 -3.72
CA MET A 913 11.83 51.28 -4.20
C MET A 913 11.67 52.71 -3.67
N THR A 914 12.79 53.36 -3.34
CA THR A 914 12.85 54.72 -2.80
C THR A 914 13.78 55.59 -3.64
N GLY A 915 13.51 56.90 -3.72
CA GLY A 915 14.37 57.84 -4.47
C GLY A 915 14.04 57.97 -5.96
N HIS A 916 12.89 57.46 -6.41
CA HIS A 916 12.37 57.60 -7.77
C HIS A 916 11.15 58.54 -7.81
N LEU A 917 10.80 59.04 -9.01
CA LEU A 917 9.58 59.84 -9.20
C LEU A 917 8.32 58.96 -9.08
N LEU A 918 8.40 57.72 -9.58
CA LEU A 918 7.43 56.65 -9.39
C LEU A 918 8.18 55.38 -8.98
N ALA A 919 7.66 54.67 -7.98
CA ALA A 919 8.16 53.36 -7.57
C ALA A 919 7.00 52.51 -7.03
N GLU A 920 6.65 51.45 -7.75
CA GLU A 920 5.57 50.52 -7.41
C GLU A 920 6.05 49.07 -7.52
N ASP A 921 5.85 48.30 -6.46
CA ASP A 921 6.16 46.87 -6.34
C ASP A 921 4.89 46.01 -6.13
N PHE A 922 3.70 46.63 -6.20
CA PHE A 922 2.38 46.01 -6.07
C PHE A 922 2.08 45.34 -4.72
N GLU A 923 3.05 45.18 -3.83
CA GLU A 923 2.87 44.60 -2.50
C GLU A 923 1.87 45.38 -1.63
N SER A 924 1.66 46.67 -1.93
CA SER A 924 0.68 47.51 -1.24
C SER A 924 -0.77 47.02 -1.37
N VAL A 925 -1.09 46.26 -2.42
CA VAL A 925 -2.44 45.71 -2.64
C VAL A 925 -2.61 44.29 -2.13
N ALA A 926 -1.57 43.66 -1.58
CA ALA A 926 -1.63 42.30 -1.09
C ALA A 926 -2.74 42.05 -0.03
N PRO A 927 -3.05 42.98 0.88
CA PRO A 927 -4.18 42.82 1.80
C PRO A 927 -5.56 42.75 1.12
N ALA A 928 -5.66 43.17 -0.15
CA ALA A 928 -6.90 43.16 -0.92
C ALA A 928 -7.08 41.88 -1.76
N LEU A 929 -6.16 40.91 -1.68
CA LEU A 929 -6.26 39.64 -2.39
C LEU A 929 -7.42 38.80 -1.85
N GLY A 930 -8.34 38.41 -2.74
CA GLY A 930 -9.46 37.52 -2.44
C GLY A 930 -9.20 36.07 -2.84
N PRO A 931 -10.01 35.12 -2.37
CA PRO A 931 -9.96 33.73 -2.83
C PRO A 931 -10.34 33.60 -4.31
N ALA A 932 -10.02 32.45 -4.89
CA ALA A 932 -10.47 32.09 -6.24
C ALA A 932 -11.99 32.17 -6.38
N ALA A 933 -12.45 32.58 -7.55
CA ALA A 933 -13.86 32.77 -7.87
C ALA A 933 -14.32 31.81 -8.98
N ASP A 934 -13.63 31.76 -10.13
CA ASP A 934 -13.87 30.84 -11.24
C ASP A 934 -12.77 29.77 -11.37
N LEU A 935 -11.53 30.09 -11.00
CA LEU A 935 -10.40 29.16 -11.08
C LEU A 935 -10.42 28.18 -9.89
N ASP A 936 -10.14 26.89 -10.13
CA ASP A 936 -10.10 25.87 -9.07
C ASP A 936 -8.79 25.96 -8.26
N ARG A 937 -8.71 26.95 -7.36
CA ARG A 937 -7.54 27.24 -6.53
C ARG A 937 -7.94 27.36 -5.03
N PRO A 938 -8.48 26.29 -4.41
CA PRO A 938 -9.00 26.33 -3.05
C PRO A 938 -7.91 26.65 -2.02
N GLY A 939 -8.23 27.55 -1.07
CA GLY A 939 -7.33 27.92 0.02
C GLY A 939 -6.25 28.96 -0.31
N LEU A 940 -6.16 29.44 -1.56
CA LEU A 940 -5.23 30.50 -1.95
C LEU A 940 -5.95 31.85 -2.05
N LEU A 941 -5.47 32.85 -1.30
CA LEU A 941 -5.77 34.26 -1.58
C LEU A 941 -4.90 34.70 -2.75
N GLY A 942 -5.54 35.15 -3.81
CA GLY A 942 -4.98 34.96 -5.14
C GLY A 942 -4.94 36.17 -6.03
N TRP A 943 -5.98 36.98 -6.00
CA TRP A 943 -6.19 38.04 -6.98
C TRP A 943 -6.96 39.21 -6.41
N THR A 944 -6.76 40.40 -6.99
CA THR A 944 -7.56 41.57 -6.68
C THR A 944 -7.65 42.50 -7.89
N ARG A 945 -8.79 43.20 -8.00
CA ARG A 945 -8.94 44.33 -8.94
C ARG A 945 -8.55 45.67 -8.31
N THR A 946 -8.24 45.66 -7.01
CA THR A 946 -7.72 46.84 -6.34
C THR A 946 -6.33 47.11 -6.87
N VAL A 947 -6.20 48.21 -7.61
CA VAL A 947 -4.93 48.71 -8.10
C VAL A 947 -4.26 49.59 -7.04
N PRO A 948 -2.92 49.76 -7.05
CA PRO A 948 -2.26 50.68 -6.15
C PRO A 948 -2.76 52.11 -6.31
N GLY A 949 -2.55 52.95 -5.29
CA GLY A 949 -3.07 54.32 -5.26
C GLY A 949 -2.74 55.10 -6.54
N GLY A 950 -3.78 55.57 -7.23
CA GLY A 950 -3.66 56.37 -8.45
C GLY A 950 -3.41 55.60 -9.75
N TRP A 951 -3.22 54.28 -9.69
CA TRP A 951 -3.18 53.43 -10.90
C TRP A 951 -4.60 53.15 -11.41
N THR A 952 -4.71 52.74 -12.68
CA THR A 952 -5.99 52.40 -13.31
C THR A 952 -5.84 51.23 -14.28
N VAL A 953 -6.87 50.39 -14.39
CA VAL A 953 -7.00 49.38 -15.45
C VAL A 953 -8.20 49.74 -16.31
N THR A 954 -7.99 49.76 -17.63
CA THR A 954 -9.03 50.03 -18.62
C THR A 954 -9.11 48.90 -19.63
N ASN A 955 -10.27 48.26 -19.74
CA ASN A 955 -10.56 47.25 -20.76
C ASN A 955 -11.26 47.90 -21.95
N ALA A 956 -10.98 47.42 -23.17
CA ALA A 956 -11.63 47.94 -24.36
C ALA A 956 -13.16 47.73 -24.31
N PRO A 957 -14.00 48.67 -24.80
CA PRO A 957 -15.46 48.58 -24.70
C PRO A 957 -16.09 47.31 -25.31
N GLY A 958 -15.42 46.67 -26.27
CA GLY A 958 -15.87 45.44 -26.92
C GLY A 958 -15.21 44.15 -26.41
N MET A 959 -14.38 44.21 -25.36
CA MET A 959 -13.71 43.03 -24.81
C MET A 959 -14.73 42.13 -24.09
N PRO A 960 -14.92 40.86 -24.51
CA PRO A 960 -15.91 39.98 -23.89
C PRO A 960 -15.59 39.65 -22.42
N GLN A 961 -16.60 39.19 -21.68
CA GLN A 961 -16.42 38.65 -20.33
C GLN A 961 -15.91 37.19 -20.40
N GLY A 962 -14.83 36.90 -19.67
CA GLY A 962 -14.23 35.58 -19.49
C GLY A 962 -14.04 35.27 -18.01
N THR A 963 -12.93 34.59 -17.66
CA THR A 963 -12.56 34.28 -16.27
C THR A 963 -12.47 35.55 -15.42
N ARG A 964 -13.21 35.61 -14.30
CA ARG A 964 -13.31 36.82 -13.47
C ARG A 964 -11.95 37.29 -12.96
N GLU A 965 -11.11 36.36 -12.52
CA GLU A 965 -9.79 36.64 -11.95
C GLU A 965 -8.78 37.21 -12.95
N LEU A 966 -9.06 37.11 -14.25
CA LEU A 966 -8.15 37.53 -15.32
C LEU A 966 -8.89 38.38 -16.38
N GLN A 967 -9.93 39.10 -15.95
CA GLN A 967 -10.68 40.02 -16.81
C GLN A 967 -9.89 41.33 -17.02
N GLY A 968 -8.90 41.27 -17.90
CA GLY A 968 -7.95 42.35 -18.15
C GLY A 968 -6.72 42.26 -17.24
N TRP A 969 -5.94 43.35 -17.18
CA TRP A 969 -4.85 43.45 -16.21
C TRP A 969 -5.37 43.28 -14.79
N THR A 970 -4.79 42.33 -14.07
CA THR A 970 -5.19 41.97 -12.70
C THR A 970 -3.96 41.79 -11.83
N LEU A 971 -4.07 42.17 -10.55
CA LEU A 971 -3.00 42.00 -9.57
C LEU A 971 -3.19 40.64 -8.92
N VAL A 972 -2.20 39.77 -9.07
CA VAL A 972 -2.27 38.38 -8.61
C VAL A 972 -1.04 38.03 -7.80
N SER A 973 -1.21 37.18 -6.79
CA SER A 973 -0.05 36.54 -6.20
C SER A 973 0.55 35.55 -7.19
N LYS A 974 1.88 35.47 -7.24
CA LYS A 974 2.58 34.59 -8.20
C LYS A 974 2.12 33.13 -8.13
N GLN A 975 1.99 32.58 -6.92
CA GLN A 975 1.53 31.18 -6.74
C GLN A 975 0.07 30.97 -7.14
N PHE A 976 -0.78 31.99 -7.07
CA PHE A 976 -2.12 31.87 -7.64
C PHE A 976 -2.01 31.69 -9.15
N TRP A 977 -1.15 32.46 -9.83
CA TRP A 977 -0.99 32.42 -11.28
C TRP A 977 -0.23 31.19 -11.84
N PHE A 978 0.70 30.61 -11.07
CA PHE A 978 1.61 29.52 -11.51
C PHE A 978 1.08 28.09 -11.75
N PRO A 979 -0.01 27.58 -11.12
CA PRO A 979 -0.36 26.15 -11.17
C PRO A 979 -0.75 25.60 -12.55
N ALA A 980 -0.88 26.44 -13.57
CA ALA A 980 -1.33 26.06 -14.91
C ALA A 980 -0.22 25.68 -15.91
N GLY A 981 1.06 25.64 -15.49
CA GLY A 981 2.20 25.31 -16.37
C GLY A 981 2.76 26.52 -17.13
N GLN A 982 3.21 26.32 -18.38
CA GLN A 982 3.51 27.42 -19.33
C GLN A 982 4.70 28.36 -19.02
N ASN A 983 5.68 27.94 -18.21
CA ASN A 983 6.83 28.75 -17.77
C ASN A 983 6.53 29.95 -16.86
N ARG A 984 5.29 30.13 -16.38
CA ARG A 984 4.91 31.25 -15.49
C ARG A 984 5.83 31.35 -14.27
N SER A 985 6.22 30.21 -13.71
CA SER A 985 7.14 30.09 -12.57
C SER A 985 8.56 30.62 -12.83
N HIS A 986 8.96 30.81 -14.10
CA HIS A 986 10.26 31.37 -14.46
C HIS A 986 10.35 32.88 -14.23
N PHE A 987 9.26 33.58 -13.91
CA PHE A 987 9.28 35.00 -13.52
C PHE A 987 9.87 35.18 -12.10
N THR A 988 11.17 34.91 -11.96
CA THR A 988 11.91 34.92 -10.71
C THR A 988 12.35 36.31 -10.25
N ARG A 989 12.34 37.29 -11.15
CA ARG A 989 12.64 38.71 -10.85
C ARG A 989 11.45 39.44 -10.23
N GLY A 990 10.23 39.05 -10.59
CA GLY A 990 9.03 39.48 -9.88
C GLY A 990 8.91 38.76 -8.54
N LEU A 991 8.32 39.40 -7.55
CA LEU A 991 8.13 38.88 -6.20
C LEU A 991 6.66 39.09 -5.79
N GLY A 992 6.19 38.27 -4.84
CA GLY A 992 4.89 38.48 -4.18
C GLY A 992 3.71 38.72 -5.12
N VAL A 993 3.23 39.96 -5.18
CA VAL A 993 2.12 40.38 -6.04
C VAL A 993 2.65 40.95 -7.36
N VAL A 994 2.18 40.40 -8.48
CA VAL A 994 2.54 40.85 -9.82
C VAL A 994 1.30 41.31 -10.58
N ALA A 995 1.47 42.25 -11.51
CA ALA A 995 0.41 42.60 -12.45
C ALA A 995 0.46 41.66 -13.65
N VAL A 996 -0.67 41.05 -14.01
CA VAL A 996 -0.78 40.04 -15.07
C VAL A 996 -1.95 40.36 -16.01
N ALA A 997 -1.70 40.26 -17.30
CA ALA A 997 -2.72 40.12 -18.33
C ALA A 997 -2.53 38.76 -19.01
N ASP A 998 -3.51 37.87 -18.89
CA ASP A 998 -3.42 36.46 -19.31
C ASP A 998 -4.66 36.07 -20.14
N PRO A 999 -4.60 36.25 -21.48
CA PRO A 999 -5.69 35.91 -22.38
C PRO A 999 -5.99 34.40 -22.46
N ASP A 1000 -5.02 33.53 -22.15
CA ASP A 1000 -5.16 32.07 -22.16
C ASP A 1000 -6.09 31.61 -21.03
N ASP A 1001 -5.73 31.86 -19.77
CA ASP A 1001 -6.59 31.52 -18.62
C ASP A 1001 -7.89 32.37 -18.62
N TRP A 1002 -7.91 33.55 -19.26
CA TRP A 1002 -9.15 34.33 -19.47
C TRP A 1002 -10.15 33.59 -20.37
N ASP A 1003 -9.68 32.82 -21.35
CA ASP A 1003 -10.53 32.11 -22.30
C ASP A 1003 -11.15 30.82 -21.74
N ASP A 1004 -10.54 30.25 -20.70
CA ASP A 1004 -10.95 28.97 -20.08
C ASP A 1004 -12.38 28.99 -19.54
N THR A 1005 -12.88 30.16 -19.11
CA THR A 1005 -14.27 30.31 -18.68
C THR A 1005 -15.15 30.82 -19.81
N GLY A 1006 -15.77 29.88 -20.53
CA GLY A 1006 -16.84 30.17 -21.50
C GLY A 1006 -16.37 30.65 -22.88
N GLY A 1007 -15.09 30.48 -23.23
CA GLY A 1007 -14.55 30.70 -24.58
C GLY A 1007 -14.80 32.10 -25.18
N PRO A 1008 -14.57 33.21 -24.43
CA PRO A 1008 -14.76 34.58 -24.93
C PRO A 1008 -13.97 34.93 -26.20
N SER A 1009 -12.86 34.28 -26.50
CA SER A 1009 -12.05 34.48 -27.72
C SER A 1009 -12.82 34.22 -29.02
N GLY A 1010 -13.88 33.40 -28.96
CA GLY A 1010 -14.82 33.19 -30.06
C GLY A 1010 -15.74 34.37 -30.37
N ARG A 1011 -15.82 35.36 -29.46
CA ARG A 1011 -16.74 36.52 -29.54
C ARG A 1011 -16.02 37.87 -29.67
N GLY A 1012 -14.71 37.92 -29.44
CA GLY A 1012 -13.93 39.15 -29.47
C GLY A 1012 -12.45 38.90 -29.20
N ARG A 1013 -11.71 39.96 -28.90
CA ARG A 1013 -10.29 39.89 -28.53
C ARG A 1013 -10.09 40.48 -27.15
N PHE A 1014 -9.10 39.98 -26.43
CA PHE A 1014 -8.59 40.57 -25.22
C PHE A 1014 -7.85 41.87 -25.56
N ASP A 1015 -8.19 42.95 -24.84
CA ASP A 1015 -7.57 44.27 -24.96
C ASP A 1015 -7.72 45.04 -23.65
N SER A 1016 -6.61 45.14 -22.92
CA SER A 1016 -6.57 45.74 -21.59
C SER A 1016 -5.30 46.57 -21.39
N THR A 1017 -5.46 47.71 -20.71
CA THR A 1017 -4.38 48.65 -20.41
C THR A 1017 -4.28 48.93 -18.91
N LEU A 1018 -3.10 48.75 -18.33
CA LEU A 1018 -2.74 49.21 -16.98
C LEU A 1018 -1.99 50.55 -17.09
N THR A 1019 -2.42 51.58 -16.36
CA THR A 1019 -1.86 52.93 -16.43
C THR A 1019 -1.49 53.46 -15.05
N SER A 1020 -0.29 54.03 -14.94
CA SER A 1020 0.22 54.67 -13.72
C SER A 1020 -0.51 55.99 -13.42
N PRO A 1021 -0.42 56.52 -12.18
CA PRO A 1021 -0.73 57.92 -11.94
C PRO A 1021 0.21 58.83 -12.75
N ALA A 1022 -0.24 60.07 -12.98
CA ALA A 1022 0.64 61.12 -13.50
C ALA A 1022 1.68 61.48 -12.44
N VAL A 1023 2.94 61.59 -12.84
CA VAL A 1023 4.03 62.05 -11.98
C VAL A 1023 4.64 63.33 -12.52
N ASP A 1024 5.00 64.23 -11.61
CA ASP A 1024 5.62 65.51 -11.94
C ASP A 1024 7.04 65.31 -12.48
N ILE A 1025 7.36 65.99 -13.57
CA ILE A 1025 8.68 65.97 -14.19
C ILE A 1025 9.48 67.16 -13.66
N PRO A 1026 10.67 66.95 -13.06
CA PRO A 1026 11.51 68.05 -12.62
C PRO A 1026 11.90 68.98 -13.79
N PRO A 1027 11.88 70.31 -13.61
CA PRO A 1027 12.27 71.27 -14.66
C PRO A 1027 13.68 71.00 -15.20
N GLY A 1028 13.84 71.05 -16.53
CA GLY A 1028 15.13 70.81 -17.20
C GLY A 1028 15.45 69.34 -17.48
N THR A 1029 14.56 68.41 -17.14
CA THR A 1029 14.69 66.99 -17.50
C THR A 1029 14.50 66.81 -19.02
N SER A 1030 15.52 66.32 -19.72
CA SER A 1030 15.46 66.04 -21.16
C SER A 1030 15.13 64.58 -21.48
N THR A 1031 15.29 63.67 -20.52
CA THR A 1031 15.04 62.24 -20.69
C THR A 1031 14.54 61.64 -19.37
N LEU A 1032 13.49 60.83 -19.46
CA LEU A 1032 13.03 59.97 -18.37
C LEU A 1032 13.52 58.54 -18.60
N HIS A 1033 13.79 57.83 -17.51
CA HIS A 1033 14.20 56.43 -17.53
C HIS A 1033 13.16 55.56 -16.83
N LEU A 1034 12.57 54.64 -17.58
CA LEU A 1034 11.61 53.66 -17.10
C LEU A 1034 12.31 52.31 -16.93
N GLY A 1035 12.10 51.67 -15.79
CA GLY A 1035 12.56 50.32 -15.51
C GLY A 1035 11.46 49.48 -14.87
N PHE A 1036 11.29 48.24 -15.31
CA PHE A 1036 10.35 47.29 -14.71
C PHE A 1036 10.81 45.85 -14.97
N ASP A 1037 10.53 44.95 -14.03
CA ASP A 1037 10.71 43.52 -14.26
C ASP A 1037 9.52 43.01 -15.10
N SER A 1038 9.81 42.23 -16.13
CA SER A 1038 8.86 41.79 -17.15
C SER A 1038 9.02 40.31 -17.45
N HIS A 1039 7.91 39.64 -17.70
CA HIS A 1039 7.88 38.27 -18.18
C HIS A 1039 6.74 38.13 -19.20
N TYR A 1040 7.12 38.17 -20.47
CA TYR A 1040 6.21 38.20 -21.61
C TYR A 1040 6.41 36.95 -22.47
N ARG A 1041 5.33 36.26 -22.84
CA ARG A 1041 5.37 35.14 -23.78
C ARG A 1041 4.50 35.45 -24.99
N GLN A 1042 5.02 35.15 -26.17
CA GLN A 1042 4.47 35.58 -27.44
C GLN A 1042 3.71 34.45 -28.14
N GLU A 1043 2.46 34.71 -28.54
CA GLU A 1043 1.71 33.87 -29.49
C GLU A 1043 0.86 34.73 -30.41
N SER A 1044 1.02 34.57 -31.71
CA SER A 1044 0.21 35.31 -32.68
C SER A 1044 -1.28 34.91 -32.56
N PRO A 1045 -2.24 35.85 -32.60
CA PRO A 1045 -2.15 37.26 -32.99
C PRO A 1045 -1.90 38.29 -31.86
N GLN A 1046 -1.49 37.88 -30.66
CA GLN A 1046 -1.26 38.76 -29.50
C GLN A 1046 -0.22 39.86 -29.77
N GLU A 1047 -0.49 41.07 -29.29
CA GLU A 1047 0.42 42.22 -29.29
C GLU A 1047 0.48 42.91 -27.92
N ALA A 1048 1.62 43.50 -27.60
CA ALA A 1048 1.82 44.26 -26.36
C ALA A 1048 2.62 45.54 -26.60
N GLU A 1049 2.32 46.61 -25.87
CA GLU A 1049 3.07 47.88 -25.96
C GLU A 1049 3.20 48.62 -24.62
N VAL A 1050 4.28 49.41 -24.52
CA VAL A 1050 4.50 50.39 -23.44
C VAL A 1050 4.51 51.79 -24.04
N THR A 1051 3.68 52.68 -23.50
CA THR A 1051 3.58 54.08 -23.95
C THR A 1051 3.75 55.02 -22.77
N VAL A 1052 4.45 56.13 -23.00
CA VAL A 1052 4.48 57.29 -22.10
C VAL A 1052 3.65 58.39 -22.72
N GLU A 1053 2.69 58.91 -21.95
CA GLU A 1053 1.84 60.03 -22.34
C GLU A 1053 2.16 61.24 -21.46
N PHE A 1054 2.40 62.38 -22.11
CA PHE A 1054 2.70 63.65 -21.46
C PHE A 1054 1.44 64.51 -21.37
N ASP A 1055 1.43 65.46 -20.44
CA ASP A 1055 0.37 66.47 -20.30
C ASP A 1055 0.21 67.39 -21.51
N SER A 1056 1.22 67.49 -22.37
CA SER A 1056 1.14 68.15 -23.69
C SER A 1056 0.20 67.43 -24.67
N GLY A 1057 -0.18 66.18 -24.39
CA GLY A 1057 -0.92 65.30 -25.30
C GLY A 1057 -0.01 64.43 -26.18
N ASP A 1058 1.31 64.63 -26.13
CA ASP A 1058 2.28 63.80 -26.84
C ASP A 1058 2.31 62.37 -26.28
N LYS A 1059 2.35 61.39 -27.17
CA LYS A 1059 2.46 59.95 -26.82
C LYS A 1059 3.69 59.34 -27.46
N VAL A 1060 4.56 58.78 -26.63
CA VAL A 1060 5.79 58.12 -27.06
C VAL A 1060 5.67 56.62 -26.77
N ARG A 1061 5.60 55.81 -27.82
CA ARG A 1061 5.64 54.35 -27.69
C ARG A 1061 7.08 53.89 -27.50
N LEU A 1062 7.39 53.35 -26.34
CA LEU A 1062 8.74 52.93 -25.96
C LEU A 1062 9.05 51.47 -26.27
N LEU A 1063 8.01 50.62 -26.29
CA LEU A 1063 8.12 49.19 -26.53
C LEU A 1063 6.89 48.71 -27.31
N HIS A 1064 7.09 47.81 -28.26
CA HIS A 1064 6.02 47.10 -28.97
C HIS A 1064 6.50 45.68 -29.28
N TYR A 1065 5.71 44.69 -28.91
CA TYR A 1065 5.86 43.28 -29.27
C TYR A 1065 4.82 42.95 -30.35
N GLY A 1066 5.27 42.54 -31.54
CA GLY A 1066 4.41 42.38 -32.73
C GLY A 1066 4.02 40.94 -33.07
N GLY A 1067 2.99 40.77 -33.90
CA GLY A 1067 2.40 39.46 -34.27
C GLY A 1067 2.89 38.79 -35.57
N ALA A 1068 3.92 39.32 -36.26
CA ALA A 1068 4.38 38.81 -37.56
C ALA A 1068 5.70 38.00 -37.47
N ALA A 1069 5.71 36.78 -38.02
CA ALA A 1069 6.83 35.82 -37.99
C ALA A 1069 8.07 36.19 -38.84
N SER A 1070 8.32 37.46 -39.14
CA SER A 1070 9.53 37.88 -39.87
C SER A 1070 9.90 39.34 -39.60
N GLY A 1071 10.73 39.57 -38.58
CA GLY A 1071 11.30 40.88 -38.24
C GLY A 1071 12.57 40.72 -37.38
N ASP A 1072 13.71 41.14 -37.90
CA ASP A 1072 15.05 40.73 -37.48
C ASP A 1072 15.63 41.57 -36.31
N THR A 1073 14.92 41.64 -35.16
CA THR A 1073 15.45 42.29 -33.93
C THR A 1073 15.46 41.40 -32.68
N GLY A 1074 14.89 40.19 -32.73
CA GLY A 1074 14.84 39.26 -31.60
C GLY A 1074 13.91 39.66 -30.46
N GLN A 1075 13.12 40.73 -30.61
CA GLN A 1075 12.16 41.24 -29.61
C GLN A 1075 10.76 40.61 -29.72
N ASP A 1076 10.42 39.97 -30.86
CA ASP A 1076 9.13 39.30 -31.11
C ASP A 1076 9.13 37.81 -30.71
N ARG A 1077 9.90 37.46 -29.67
CA ARG A 1077 9.97 36.12 -29.06
C ARG A 1077 9.76 36.25 -27.55
N ASP A 1078 9.48 35.14 -26.88
CA ASP A 1078 9.37 35.05 -25.41
C ASP A 1078 10.47 35.90 -24.71
N GLN A 1079 10.04 36.97 -24.02
CA GLN A 1079 10.88 37.87 -23.22
C GLN A 1079 10.67 37.56 -21.74
N GLU A 1080 11.12 36.38 -21.34
CA GLU A 1080 10.89 35.86 -20.00
C GLU A 1080 11.89 36.48 -19.01
N ASN A 1081 11.38 36.95 -17.87
CA ASN A 1081 12.16 37.25 -16.67
C ASN A 1081 13.30 38.28 -16.86
N ARG A 1082 12.96 39.44 -17.43
CA ARG A 1082 13.93 40.51 -17.76
C ARG A 1082 13.65 41.79 -16.98
N LEU A 1083 14.72 42.52 -16.64
CA LEU A 1083 14.60 43.94 -16.31
C LEU A 1083 14.60 44.74 -17.60
N VAL A 1084 13.43 45.23 -17.99
CA VAL A 1084 13.27 46.12 -19.14
C VAL A 1084 13.69 47.52 -18.72
N ARG A 1085 14.54 48.17 -19.53
CA ARG A 1085 15.03 49.52 -19.32
C ARG A 1085 14.80 50.33 -20.57
N LEU A 1086 14.03 51.40 -20.46
CA LEU A 1086 13.63 52.24 -21.58
C LEU A 1086 13.96 53.70 -21.26
N SER A 1087 14.39 54.43 -22.29
CA SER A 1087 14.64 55.88 -22.20
C SER A 1087 13.59 56.60 -23.04
N CYS A 1088 12.92 57.58 -22.43
CA CYS A 1088 11.89 58.37 -23.07
C CYS A 1088 12.38 59.82 -23.21
N PRO A 1089 12.53 60.36 -24.42
CA PRO A 1089 12.76 61.80 -24.57
C PRO A 1089 11.56 62.57 -24.03
N VAL A 1090 11.82 63.69 -23.35
CA VAL A 1090 10.78 64.57 -22.79
C VAL A 1090 10.49 65.70 -23.78
N PRO A 1091 9.25 65.85 -24.28
CA PRO A 1091 8.88 66.97 -25.13
C PRO A 1091 9.09 68.32 -24.43
N ALA A 1092 9.46 69.35 -25.19
CA ALA A 1092 9.69 70.67 -24.63
C ALA A 1092 8.40 71.23 -24.00
N GLY A 1093 8.45 71.55 -22.71
CA GLY A 1093 7.33 72.12 -21.97
C GLY A 1093 6.41 71.11 -21.26
N ALA A 1094 6.67 69.81 -21.35
CA ALA A 1094 5.92 68.80 -20.60
C ALA A 1094 6.21 68.88 -19.08
N GLY A 1095 5.16 68.92 -18.27
CA GLY A 1095 5.24 69.06 -16.80
C GLY A 1095 4.96 67.77 -16.04
N SER A 1096 4.28 66.81 -16.65
CA SER A 1096 3.98 65.51 -16.05
C SER A 1096 3.93 64.39 -17.10
N ALA A 1097 4.10 63.14 -16.65
CA ALA A 1097 4.00 61.96 -17.49
C ALA A 1097 3.28 60.81 -16.78
N LYS A 1098 2.60 59.96 -17.56
CA LYS A 1098 2.06 58.67 -17.12
C LYS A 1098 2.54 57.55 -18.04
N VAL A 1099 2.66 56.34 -17.49
CA VAL A 1099 3.11 55.14 -18.19
C VAL A 1099 1.94 54.18 -18.34
N SER A 1100 1.75 53.63 -19.54
CA SER A 1100 0.71 52.65 -19.84
C SER A 1100 1.30 51.37 -20.41
N PHE A 1101 0.82 50.22 -19.93
CA PHE A 1101 1.15 48.87 -20.38
C PHE A 1101 -0.12 48.26 -20.98
N ARG A 1102 -0.09 47.90 -22.26
CA ARG A 1102 -1.27 47.37 -22.97
C ARG A 1102 -0.98 46.02 -23.59
N LEU A 1103 -1.88 45.06 -23.40
CA LEU A 1103 -1.92 43.78 -24.11
C LEU A 1103 -3.22 43.75 -24.93
N PHE A 1104 -3.12 43.53 -26.24
CA PHE A 1104 -4.26 43.64 -27.15
C PHE A 1104 -4.15 42.67 -28.32
N ASN A 1105 -5.24 42.57 -29.10
CA ASN A 1105 -5.35 41.67 -30.24
C ASN A 1105 -5.21 40.16 -29.91
N ALA A 1106 -5.36 39.78 -28.64
CA ALA A 1106 -5.18 38.40 -28.22
C ALA A 1106 -6.50 37.61 -28.21
N GLY A 1107 -6.45 36.34 -28.58
CA GLY A 1107 -7.52 35.37 -28.42
C GLY A 1107 -7.28 34.52 -27.17
N ASN A 1108 -7.24 33.20 -27.34
CA ASN A 1108 -6.65 32.27 -26.39
C ASN A 1108 -5.14 32.21 -26.66
N ASN A 1109 -4.39 33.15 -26.08
CA ASN A 1109 -2.96 33.33 -26.30
C ASN A 1109 -2.24 33.56 -24.98
N TRP A 1110 -0.94 33.26 -24.88
CA TRP A 1110 -0.14 33.27 -23.62
C TRP A 1110 -0.43 34.42 -22.62
N TYR A 1111 0.50 35.36 -22.37
CA TYR A 1111 0.35 36.34 -21.28
C TYR A 1111 1.46 37.39 -21.25
N TRP A 1112 1.23 38.43 -20.45
CA TRP A 1112 2.23 39.37 -19.98
C TRP A 1112 2.14 39.63 -18.48
N ALA A 1113 3.24 39.46 -17.76
CA ALA A 1113 3.38 39.83 -16.36
C ALA A 1113 4.45 40.90 -16.15
N ILE A 1114 4.22 41.85 -15.23
CA ILE A 1114 5.18 42.90 -14.83
C ILE A 1114 5.24 43.11 -13.32
N ASP A 1115 6.37 43.66 -12.85
CA ASP A 1115 6.64 43.99 -11.45
C ASP A 1115 7.70 45.10 -11.30
N HIS A 1116 7.86 45.66 -10.10
CA HIS A 1116 8.91 46.61 -9.70
C HIS A 1116 9.08 47.82 -10.65
N VAL A 1117 7.98 48.50 -10.99
CA VAL A 1117 7.95 49.63 -11.92
C VAL A 1117 8.57 50.87 -11.28
N ARG A 1118 9.57 51.44 -11.95
CA ARG A 1118 10.33 52.61 -11.51
C ARG A 1118 10.49 53.63 -12.63
N LEU A 1119 10.17 54.89 -12.36
CA LEU A 1119 10.39 56.02 -13.27
C LEU A 1119 11.24 57.08 -12.58
N GLY A 1120 12.33 57.50 -13.22
CA GLY A 1120 13.25 58.48 -12.67
C GLY A 1120 13.93 59.36 -13.72
N THR A 1121 14.64 60.38 -13.24
CA THR A 1121 15.48 61.27 -14.05
C THR A 1121 16.89 60.73 -14.29
N ALA A 1122 17.22 59.57 -13.72
CA ALA A 1122 18.49 58.87 -13.90
C ALA A 1122 18.24 57.40 -14.30
N PRO A 1123 19.19 56.76 -15.02
CA PRO A 1123 19.06 55.36 -15.42
C PRO A 1123 18.74 54.42 -14.25
N ILE A 1124 17.76 53.53 -14.43
CA ILE A 1124 17.36 52.58 -13.39
C ILE A 1124 18.43 51.50 -13.22
N THR A 1125 19.09 51.48 -12.07
CA THR A 1125 20.05 50.45 -11.68
C THR A 1125 19.35 49.32 -10.91
N ASP A 1126 19.89 48.10 -11.03
CA ASP A 1126 19.53 46.97 -10.17
C ASP A 1126 20.59 47.00 -9.07
N ALA A 1127 20.28 47.63 -7.93
CA ALA A 1127 21.15 47.64 -6.76
C ALA A 1127 20.99 46.32 -6.00
#